data_AF-A0A0C9ZLJ9-F1
#
_entry.id   AF-A0A0C9ZLJ9-F1
#
_cell.length_a   1.000
_cell.length_b   1.000
_cell.length_c   1.000
_cell.angle_alpha   90.00
_cell.angle_beta   90.00
_cell.angle_gamma   90.00
#
_symmetry.space_group_name_H-M   'P 1'
#
loop_
_entity.id
_entity.type
_entity.pdbx_description
1 polymer ?
#
loop_
_entity_poly.entity_id
_entity_poly.type
_entity_poly.pdbx_seq_one_letter_code
_entity_poly.pdbx_strand_id
1 'polypeptide(L)'
;MFATILRDPDAAKKLLDTIADSPSGRRSISRLARTCKAICEPALDVLWRELDSLLPLIALFPNNLLKRTRRPGLGLVKVPSAQDWDRLLEYGKRVRRITYSEMSSAAISPTVFATINDHSPVPYILPNLQQLVWKVENTAALESSILFMNPELQSLVLEIGHRVPKLDAYLSKVCSLTQLTAFSFTSPTTLPQNFTDLLRSQNTLEKLCLVAPGALSCQIGHWAASLPALHSLELDLTGRSVTAVEGFFDDIIPSGANTPSDTTSNSSILSGDEIDFTEIRKSSLRLTGDLQHGGVFPDLQHVALTGETSNIAVFLKHITSQLIYLELVIEDPPEMTDWQDLSFIICDRFGHSLRSLRITATGSSRFSELVRSTSRAGDPTSRHLPLQYLTSLPCLVRLEIDLPESTIFRDKDLQCLSKACPNLEMLKLCPMARFSATTGPGLSLEGVSVLTMNCRRLHTLWLVIDAHRGSEETLASLEVTSRSLLRLHVGHSAISDPLHTTILLSHLAPHLEILKWFHEKNRPGFVEAHALGWQRVSDWLPHLQDVRLMERARVAATKKPKVVTKDQSVDATDKRTYVNKFAHVRPKTSERAIQSTPSLVDRMTQVKPDLLSVFVDATPRCVETQVDATPQVCHKSVGVEPMKADAGVDATPPTAKHDDDIRHDEKSSLFFHRYDFHAIPSAFPTVFAGLLAFTCRIFFTYPLAIPKHVLDRSLSMLHAEKANGDEPSRESHELQDSSSCSTTTELLDHDIPPGYFHEYYYNADWNGKQWTDEPQLQPTECNEDEVRRGGDSTQGHSQEGRCEGKTEPNIFAGTRQFTLKPDRPYSRLHYSQAMAEVKKQERDFSPEVDALIPEATELGKAGKLPEALEKLFALEKQTRNASDLSSTTRLAKAILDLCYEARDYAQLNATVHLLSKKHGQLKGVIQAFVEQAIGWLPEIRRREGDQIWLELAETLRAVTEGKIFLETPRARVTLVLSQYHEALAKQPTASPSSTKESLQTATDLLSDLQVETYSSMERREKTEFILEQIRLLIALARLKDDEVAKTTEKEGKIGLGGGEPEWVKARVGGRKVNETFLKEKENELMIQLALHRSAYLDVAKHYEKVWDTPSIKEDEGKNRASSMLNHLFMNPALEKLELH
;
A
#
# COMPACT_ATOMS: atom_id res chain seq x y z
N MET A 1 -4.44 22.31 -38.30
CA MET A 1 -3.84 22.65 -36.99
C MET A 1 -2.71 21.69 -36.59
N PHE A 2 -2.88 20.37 -36.67
CA PHE A 2 -1.86 19.39 -36.20
C PHE A 2 -0.46 19.47 -36.86
N ALA A 3 -0.34 19.79 -38.14
CA ALA A 3 0.95 19.78 -38.86
C ALA A 3 1.95 20.86 -38.40
N THR A 4 1.51 21.87 -37.64
CA THR A 4 2.37 22.96 -37.16
C THR A 4 3.13 22.57 -35.88
N ILE A 5 2.51 21.77 -35.01
CA ILE A 5 3.07 21.36 -33.70
C ILE A 5 4.33 20.49 -33.88
N LEU A 6 4.38 19.68 -34.94
CA LEU A 6 5.54 18.83 -35.26
C LEU A 6 6.68 19.57 -35.98
N ARG A 7 6.55 20.87 -36.27
CA ARG A 7 7.61 21.70 -36.85
C ARG A 7 8.39 22.51 -35.79
N ASP A 8 7.75 22.77 -34.65
CA ASP A 8 8.39 23.37 -33.49
C ASP A 8 9.02 22.22 -32.65
N PRO A 9 10.35 22.18 -32.48
CA PRO A 9 11.00 21.09 -31.75
C PRO A 9 10.60 21.05 -30.27
N ASP A 10 10.31 22.20 -29.64
CA ASP A 10 9.93 22.26 -28.23
C ASP A 10 8.49 21.80 -28.02
N ALA A 11 7.58 22.16 -28.93
CA ALA A 11 6.21 21.66 -28.91
C ALA A 11 6.14 20.16 -29.23
N ALA A 12 6.94 19.68 -30.19
CA ALA A 12 7.04 18.26 -30.52
C ALA A 12 7.61 17.44 -29.36
N LYS A 13 8.64 17.94 -28.67
CA LYS A 13 9.22 17.33 -27.47
C LYS A 13 8.20 17.25 -26.34
N LYS A 14 7.53 18.36 -26.00
CA LYS A 14 6.48 18.39 -24.97
C LYS A 14 5.33 17.42 -25.29
N LEU A 15 4.91 17.32 -26.55
CA LEU A 15 3.90 16.35 -26.98
C LEU A 15 4.37 14.91 -26.73
N LEU A 16 5.61 14.57 -27.13
CA LEU A 16 6.18 13.24 -26.89
C LEU A 16 6.33 12.94 -25.40
N ASP A 17 6.73 13.90 -24.58
CA ASP A 17 6.77 13.77 -23.11
C ASP A 17 5.37 13.46 -22.55
N THR A 18 4.33 14.21 -22.93
CA THR A 18 2.95 13.90 -22.49
C THR A 18 2.42 12.55 -22.98
N ILE A 19 2.92 12.05 -24.12
CA ILE A 19 2.62 10.70 -24.59
C ILE A 19 3.37 9.68 -23.74
N ALA A 20 4.61 9.97 -23.29
CA ALA A 20 5.41 9.07 -22.45
C ALA A 20 4.71 8.79 -21.10
N ASP A 21 4.18 9.85 -20.48
CA ASP A 21 3.48 9.84 -19.19
C ASP A 21 2.11 9.15 -19.23
N SER A 22 1.57 8.90 -20.43
CA SER A 22 0.28 8.20 -20.59
C SER A 22 0.41 6.71 -20.28
N PRO A 23 -0.67 6.02 -19.85
CA PRO A 23 -0.64 4.57 -19.65
C PRO A 23 -0.33 3.86 -20.98
N SER A 24 0.72 3.02 -20.97
CA SER A 24 1.36 2.41 -22.15
C SER A 24 2.13 3.36 -23.10
N GLY A 25 2.34 4.61 -22.68
CA GLY A 25 3.00 5.69 -23.41
C GLY A 25 4.33 5.32 -24.07
N ARG A 26 5.28 4.76 -23.31
CA ARG A 26 6.57 4.27 -23.84
C ARG A 26 6.42 3.28 -25.01
N ARG A 27 5.38 2.44 -25.04
CA ARG A 27 5.09 1.51 -26.15
C ARG A 27 4.60 2.27 -27.39
N SER A 28 3.83 3.34 -27.20
CA SER A 28 3.40 4.25 -28.27
C SER A 28 4.57 5.02 -28.85
N ILE A 29 5.49 5.54 -28.02
CA ILE A 29 6.71 6.22 -28.48
C ILE A 29 7.62 5.27 -29.26
N SER A 30 7.84 4.05 -28.77
CA SER A 30 8.60 3.02 -29.51
C SER A 30 8.01 2.69 -30.89
N ARG A 31 6.69 2.76 -31.04
CA ARG A 31 6.02 2.66 -32.35
C ARG A 31 6.24 3.92 -33.20
N LEU A 32 6.06 5.11 -32.63
CA LEU A 32 6.26 6.41 -33.31
C LEU A 32 7.69 6.58 -33.82
N ALA A 33 8.70 6.15 -33.06
CA ALA A 33 10.10 6.15 -33.48
C ALA A 33 10.34 5.33 -34.77
N ARG A 34 9.44 4.40 -35.10
CA ARG A 34 9.52 3.52 -36.27
C ARG A 34 8.61 3.94 -37.44
N THR A 35 7.85 5.04 -37.35
CA THR A 35 6.93 5.46 -38.43
C THR A 35 7.59 6.37 -39.47
N CYS A 36 8.40 7.36 -39.06
CA CYS A 36 9.08 8.25 -40.01
C CYS A 36 10.41 8.80 -39.45
N LYS A 37 11.34 9.13 -40.36
CA LYS A 37 12.68 9.63 -40.01
C LYS A 37 12.67 10.92 -39.19
N ALA A 38 11.70 11.81 -39.43
CA ALA A 38 11.59 13.09 -38.72
C ALA A 38 11.16 12.95 -37.25
N ILE A 39 10.38 11.91 -36.93
CA ILE A 39 9.94 11.62 -35.55
C ILE A 39 10.89 10.62 -34.87
N CYS A 40 11.68 9.86 -35.64
CA CYS A 40 12.62 8.86 -35.15
C CYS A 40 13.55 9.42 -34.08
N GLU A 41 14.32 10.47 -34.39
CA GLU A 41 15.30 11.05 -33.45
C GLU A 41 14.64 11.60 -32.16
N PRO A 42 13.62 12.50 -32.21
CA PRO A 42 12.99 13.00 -30.99
C PRO A 42 12.27 11.92 -30.17
N ALA A 43 11.70 10.91 -30.82
CA ALA A 43 11.04 9.81 -30.13
C ALA A 43 12.04 8.85 -29.47
N LEU A 44 13.21 8.61 -30.09
CA LEU A 44 14.30 7.86 -29.47
C LEU A 44 14.91 8.62 -28.30
N ASP A 45 15.08 9.94 -28.40
CA ASP A 45 15.56 10.77 -27.29
C ASP A 45 14.65 10.65 -26.07
N VAL A 46 13.32 10.76 -26.24
CA VAL A 46 12.36 10.59 -25.12
C VAL A 46 12.32 9.14 -24.62
N LEU A 47 12.39 8.15 -25.52
CA LEU A 47 12.34 6.73 -25.14
C LEU A 47 13.56 6.25 -24.35
N TRP A 48 14.74 6.75 -24.68
CA TRP A 48 16.02 6.36 -24.05
C TRP A 48 16.47 7.31 -22.94
N ARG A 49 15.79 8.45 -22.73
CA ARG A 49 16.13 9.42 -21.66
C ARG A 49 16.20 8.79 -20.28
N GLU A 50 15.22 7.95 -19.94
CA GLU A 50 15.03 7.37 -18.62
C GLU A 50 14.88 5.85 -18.73
N LEU A 51 15.89 5.12 -18.23
CA LEU A 51 15.93 3.67 -18.27
C LEU A 51 15.79 3.09 -16.86
N ASP A 52 14.75 2.29 -16.64
CA ASP A 52 14.50 1.62 -15.35
C ASP A 52 15.39 0.37 -15.14
N SER A 53 16.24 0.04 -16.12
CA SER A 53 17.16 -1.09 -16.12
C SER A 53 18.32 -0.84 -17.10
N LEU A 54 19.49 -1.40 -16.83
CA LEU A 54 20.62 -1.49 -17.77
C LEU A 54 20.38 -2.49 -18.93
N LEU A 55 19.39 -3.39 -18.83
CA LEU A 55 19.15 -4.45 -19.81
C LEU A 55 18.97 -3.95 -21.26
N PRO A 56 18.25 -2.84 -21.55
CA PRO A 56 18.11 -2.33 -22.92
C PRO A 56 19.43 -1.93 -23.56
N LEU A 57 20.39 -1.41 -22.77
CA LEU A 57 21.73 -1.04 -23.27
C LEU A 57 22.56 -2.29 -23.59
N ILE A 58 22.58 -3.29 -22.69
CA ILE A 58 23.30 -4.56 -22.93
C ILE A 58 22.67 -5.33 -24.10
N ALA A 59 21.37 -5.22 -24.32
CA ALA A 59 20.67 -5.82 -25.46
C ALA A 59 20.99 -5.17 -26.82
N LEU A 60 21.78 -4.08 -26.87
CA LEU A 60 22.29 -3.52 -28.13
C LEU A 60 23.49 -4.31 -28.68
N PHE A 61 24.18 -5.09 -27.86
CA PHE A 61 25.24 -6.00 -28.33
C PHE A 61 24.65 -7.09 -29.25
N PRO A 62 25.39 -7.54 -30.28
CA PRO A 62 24.94 -8.61 -31.16
C PRO A 62 24.54 -9.90 -30.42
N ASN A 63 23.47 -10.55 -30.88
CA ASN A 63 22.90 -11.74 -30.25
C ASN A 63 23.90 -12.91 -30.08
N ASN A 64 24.92 -13.02 -30.93
CA ASN A 64 26.00 -14.01 -30.83
C ASN A 64 26.98 -13.75 -29.67
N LEU A 65 26.97 -12.56 -29.08
CA LEU A 65 27.72 -12.24 -27.86
C LEU A 65 26.88 -12.46 -26.60
N LEU A 66 25.57 -12.60 -26.68
CA LEU A 66 24.67 -12.65 -25.52
C LEU A 66 24.33 -14.08 -25.08
N LYS A 67 24.56 -14.41 -23.80
CA LYS A 67 24.13 -15.67 -23.17
C LYS A 67 23.02 -15.40 -22.16
N ARG A 68 21.92 -16.14 -22.27
CA ARG A 68 20.97 -16.31 -21.15
C ARG A 68 21.45 -17.47 -20.28
N THR A 69 22.13 -17.15 -19.17
CA THR A 69 22.49 -18.13 -18.15
C THR A 69 21.24 -18.58 -17.36
N ARG A 70 21.19 -19.84 -16.91
CA ARG A 70 20.09 -20.38 -16.07
C ARG A 70 20.16 -19.82 -14.64
N ARG A 71 19.96 -18.51 -14.52
CA ARG A 71 20.17 -17.64 -13.33
C ARG A 71 21.64 -17.63 -12.83
N PRO A 72 22.18 -16.47 -12.40
CA PRO A 72 21.64 -15.13 -12.50
C PRO A 72 21.99 -14.46 -13.84
N GLY A 73 20.96 -14.00 -14.57
CA GLY A 73 21.09 -12.89 -15.52
C GLY A 73 21.51 -13.16 -16.97
N LEU A 74 21.50 -12.07 -17.75
CA LEU A 74 22.07 -11.96 -19.08
C LEU A 74 23.58 -11.68 -18.95
N GLY A 75 24.41 -12.43 -19.67
CA GLY A 75 25.87 -12.27 -19.67
C GLY A 75 26.45 -12.24 -21.08
N LEU A 76 27.73 -11.87 -21.19
CA LEU A 76 28.48 -11.91 -22.44
C LEU A 76 29.20 -13.27 -22.60
N VAL A 77 29.05 -13.92 -23.75
CA VAL A 77 29.75 -15.17 -24.13
C VAL A 77 31.21 -14.89 -24.48
N LYS A 78 31.47 -13.74 -25.10
CA LYS A 78 32.76 -13.31 -25.64
C LYS A 78 32.92 -11.82 -25.41
N VAL A 79 34.18 -11.37 -25.33
CA VAL A 79 34.54 -9.95 -25.28
C VAL A 79 34.04 -9.24 -26.56
N PRO A 80 33.34 -8.10 -26.46
CA PRO A 80 32.92 -7.33 -27.64
C PRO A 80 34.10 -6.72 -28.40
N SER A 81 34.02 -6.71 -29.73
CA SER A 81 34.97 -6.00 -30.59
C SER A 81 34.64 -4.50 -30.65
N ALA A 82 35.58 -3.67 -31.12
CA ALA A 82 35.39 -2.22 -31.19
C ALA A 82 34.09 -1.79 -31.90
N GLN A 83 33.69 -2.48 -32.97
CA GLN A 83 32.47 -2.18 -33.75
C GLN A 83 31.17 -2.54 -33.00
N ASP A 84 31.23 -3.49 -32.06
CA ASP A 84 30.06 -3.91 -31.28
C ASP A 84 29.63 -2.82 -30.28
N TRP A 85 30.53 -1.89 -29.94
CA TRP A 85 30.27 -0.74 -29.07
C TRP A 85 29.55 0.41 -29.77
N ASP A 86 29.69 0.59 -31.09
CA ASP A 86 29.22 1.78 -31.82
C ASP A 86 27.74 2.09 -31.54
N ARG A 87 26.88 1.06 -31.61
CA ARG A 87 25.45 1.20 -31.30
C ARG A 87 25.20 1.55 -29.84
N LEU A 88 25.91 0.89 -28.92
CA LEU A 88 25.74 1.13 -27.48
C LEU A 88 26.12 2.58 -27.14
N LEU A 89 27.19 3.10 -27.72
CA LEU A 89 27.64 4.48 -27.53
C LEU A 89 26.76 5.52 -28.23
N GLU A 90 26.15 5.19 -29.37
CA GLU A 90 25.17 6.06 -30.04
C GLU A 90 23.92 6.26 -29.18
N TYR A 91 23.34 5.17 -28.66
CA TYR A 91 22.19 5.25 -27.76
C TYR A 91 22.56 5.76 -26.36
N GLY A 92 23.76 5.47 -25.85
CA GLY A 92 24.26 5.92 -24.55
C GLY A 92 24.30 7.44 -24.38
N LYS A 93 24.51 8.20 -25.48
CA LYS A 93 24.44 9.67 -25.50
C LYS A 93 23.05 10.24 -25.17
N ARG A 94 21.98 9.45 -25.32
CA ARG A 94 20.58 9.88 -25.09
C ARG A 94 20.14 9.65 -23.64
N VAL A 95 20.82 8.76 -22.92
CA VAL A 95 20.47 8.39 -21.55
C VAL A 95 20.85 9.51 -20.58
N ARG A 96 19.87 10.01 -19.83
CA ARG A 96 20.06 11.03 -18.78
C ARG A 96 19.80 10.48 -17.38
N ARG A 97 18.96 9.46 -17.26
CA ARG A 97 18.63 8.80 -16.00
C ARG A 97 18.69 7.30 -16.18
N ILE A 98 19.37 6.61 -15.26
CA ILE A 98 19.39 5.15 -15.24
C ILE A 98 19.16 4.59 -13.85
N THR A 99 18.39 3.51 -13.78
CA THR A 99 18.13 2.73 -12.57
C THR A 99 18.72 1.33 -12.71
N TYR A 100 19.43 0.88 -11.68
CA TYR A 100 19.88 -0.49 -11.52
C TYR A 100 19.36 -1.08 -10.20
N SER A 101 19.00 -2.37 -10.23
CA SER A 101 18.60 -3.11 -9.04
C SER A 101 19.05 -4.56 -9.15
N GLU A 102 19.91 -4.98 -8.22
CA GLU A 102 20.47 -6.34 -8.15
C GLU A 102 19.39 -7.40 -7.90
N MET A 103 18.39 -7.09 -7.08
CA MET A 103 17.24 -7.96 -6.73
C MET A 103 16.21 -8.13 -7.86
N SER A 104 16.38 -7.45 -8.99
CA SER A 104 15.48 -7.58 -10.14
C SER A 104 15.65 -8.93 -10.85
N SER A 105 14.55 -9.56 -11.25
CA SER A 105 14.55 -10.84 -12.00
C SER A 105 15.25 -10.78 -13.36
N ALA A 106 15.57 -9.56 -13.83
CA ALA A 106 16.33 -9.26 -15.04
C ALA A 106 17.77 -8.79 -14.76
N ALA A 107 18.36 -9.14 -13.61
CA ALA A 107 19.74 -8.82 -13.24
C ALA A 107 20.74 -9.17 -14.36
N ILE A 108 21.86 -8.44 -14.41
CA ILE A 108 22.94 -8.64 -15.38
C ILE A 108 24.06 -9.42 -14.69
N SER A 109 24.74 -10.30 -15.40
CA SER A 109 25.87 -11.05 -14.82
C SER A 109 27.00 -10.09 -14.43
N PRO A 110 27.60 -10.20 -13.21
CA PRO A 110 28.69 -9.32 -12.78
C PRO A 110 29.89 -9.25 -13.74
N THR A 111 30.11 -10.31 -14.52
CA THR A 111 31.13 -10.39 -15.57
C THR A 111 30.98 -9.30 -16.66
N VAL A 112 29.77 -8.79 -16.88
CA VAL A 112 29.51 -7.72 -17.86
C VAL A 112 30.10 -6.40 -17.39
N PHE A 113 30.06 -6.09 -16.09
CA PHE A 113 30.67 -4.87 -15.54
C PHE A 113 32.21 -4.91 -15.64
N ALA A 114 32.83 -6.05 -15.35
CA ALA A 114 34.27 -6.25 -15.57
C ALA A 114 34.64 -6.12 -17.07
N THR A 115 33.87 -6.77 -17.95
CA THR A 115 34.09 -6.66 -19.40
C THR A 115 34.00 -5.22 -19.90
N ILE A 116 33.03 -4.45 -19.36
CA ILE A 116 32.88 -3.01 -19.63
C ILE A 116 34.08 -2.21 -19.14
N ASN A 117 34.52 -2.41 -17.91
CA ASN A 117 35.67 -1.71 -17.33
C ASN A 117 36.95 -1.91 -18.16
N ASP A 118 37.19 -3.13 -18.60
CA ASP A 118 38.47 -3.53 -19.18
C ASP A 118 38.55 -3.29 -20.71
N HIS A 119 37.41 -3.20 -21.40
CA HIS A 119 37.34 -3.17 -22.88
C HIS A 119 36.52 -2.03 -23.48
N SER A 120 36.00 -1.09 -22.68
CA SER A 120 35.30 0.09 -23.20
C SER A 120 36.26 0.96 -24.03
N PRO A 121 35.92 1.33 -25.28
CA PRO A 121 36.76 2.21 -26.11
C PRO A 121 36.68 3.69 -25.69
N VAL A 122 35.84 4.04 -24.71
CA VAL A 122 35.65 5.40 -24.18
C VAL A 122 35.66 5.40 -22.65
N PRO A 123 36.08 6.49 -21.98
CA PRO A 123 36.10 6.57 -20.53
C PRO A 123 34.70 6.55 -19.90
N TYR A 124 33.67 7.07 -20.60
CA TYR A 124 32.29 7.11 -20.14
C TYR A 124 31.34 6.61 -21.22
N ILE A 125 30.65 5.51 -20.94
CA ILE A 125 29.65 4.92 -21.84
C ILE A 125 28.37 5.76 -21.92
N LEU A 126 28.02 6.44 -20.82
CA LEU A 126 26.85 7.32 -20.69
C LEU A 126 27.34 8.77 -20.45
N PRO A 127 27.82 9.47 -21.49
CA PRO A 127 28.52 10.75 -21.31
C PRO A 127 27.62 11.88 -20.78
N ASN A 128 26.31 11.83 -21.07
CA ASN A 128 25.32 12.85 -20.71
C ASN A 128 24.41 12.42 -19.54
N LEU A 129 24.84 11.46 -18.73
CA LEU A 129 24.07 10.98 -17.57
C LEU A 129 23.99 12.10 -16.52
N GLN A 130 22.76 12.41 -16.07
CA GLN A 130 22.48 13.44 -15.07
C GLN A 130 22.00 12.83 -13.74
N GLN A 131 21.35 11.66 -13.77
CA GLN A 131 20.88 10.95 -12.58
C GLN A 131 21.21 9.45 -12.62
N LEU A 132 21.84 8.96 -11.54
CA LEU A 132 22.16 7.56 -11.32
C LEU A 132 21.39 7.05 -10.09
N VAL A 133 20.55 6.03 -10.28
CA VAL A 133 19.85 5.32 -9.19
C VAL A 133 20.38 3.90 -9.10
N TRP A 134 21.00 3.54 -7.99
CA TRP A 134 21.75 2.30 -7.85
C TRP A 134 21.36 1.55 -6.58
N LYS A 135 20.66 0.42 -6.74
CA LYS A 135 20.17 -0.43 -5.65
C LYS A 135 20.98 -1.73 -5.60
N VAL A 136 21.73 -1.95 -4.52
CA VAL A 136 22.73 -3.02 -4.39
C VAL A 136 22.64 -3.76 -3.07
N GLU A 137 22.94 -5.05 -3.11
CA GLU A 137 23.13 -5.92 -1.95
C GLU A 137 24.61 -6.31 -1.79
N ASN A 138 25.40 -6.27 -2.88
CA ASN A 138 26.78 -6.73 -2.92
C ASN A 138 27.83 -5.59 -3.11
N THR A 139 29.02 -5.77 -2.54
CA THR A 139 30.19 -4.88 -2.67
C THR A 139 30.60 -4.65 -4.12
N ALA A 140 30.74 -5.73 -4.89
CA ALA A 140 31.17 -5.66 -6.29
C ALA A 140 30.17 -4.90 -7.17
N ALA A 141 28.87 -4.99 -6.85
CA ALA A 141 27.84 -4.23 -7.52
C ALA A 141 27.90 -2.73 -7.16
N LEU A 142 28.28 -2.36 -5.93
CA LEU A 142 28.54 -0.96 -5.56
C LEU A 142 29.75 -0.40 -6.34
N GLU A 143 30.88 -1.11 -6.36
CA GLU A 143 32.07 -0.67 -7.11
C GLU A 143 31.79 -0.51 -8.62
N SER A 144 30.94 -1.39 -9.19
CA SER A 144 30.49 -1.32 -10.58
C SER A 144 29.73 -0.03 -10.93
N SER A 145 29.15 0.69 -9.96
CA SER A 145 28.48 1.98 -10.22
C SER A 145 29.44 3.08 -10.71
N ILE A 146 30.72 2.99 -10.36
CA ILE A 146 31.74 3.99 -10.73
C ILE A 146 31.91 4.07 -12.26
N LEU A 147 31.65 2.98 -12.98
CA LEU A 147 31.68 2.90 -14.45
C LEU A 147 30.69 3.86 -15.13
N PHE A 148 29.67 4.32 -14.39
CA PHE A 148 28.60 5.19 -14.87
C PHE A 148 28.67 6.60 -14.26
N MET A 149 29.69 6.91 -13.45
CA MET A 149 29.90 8.24 -12.88
C MET A 149 30.70 9.11 -13.86
N ASN A 150 30.00 10.01 -14.55
CA ASN A 150 30.59 11.07 -15.37
C ASN A 150 30.69 12.39 -14.56
N PRO A 151 31.49 13.38 -15.01
CA PRO A 151 31.56 14.69 -14.36
C PRO A 151 30.26 15.52 -14.46
N GLU A 152 29.36 15.19 -15.39
CA GLU A 152 28.05 15.86 -15.53
C GLU A 152 26.96 15.28 -14.60
N LEU A 153 27.30 14.31 -13.75
CA LEU A 153 26.34 13.68 -12.83
C LEU A 153 25.87 14.70 -11.78
N GLN A 154 24.57 15.00 -11.79
CA GLN A 154 23.94 15.94 -10.85
C GLN A 154 23.29 15.22 -9.68
N SER A 155 22.67 14.06 -9.91
CA SER A 155 21.93 13.31 -8.92
C SER A 155 22.44 11.88 -8.74
N LEU A 156 22.75 11.51 -7.50
CA LEU A 156 23.15 10.16 -7.12
C LEU A 156 22.21 9.64 -6.02
N VAL A 157 21.57 8.49 -6.28
CA VAL A 157 20.69 7.78 -5.34
C VAL A 157 21.28 6.39 -5.10
N LEU A 158 21.69 6.13 -3.87
CA LEU A 158 22.29 4.87 -3.43
C LEU A 158 21.38 4.17 -2.43
N GLU A 159 20.91 2.98 -2.78
CA GLU A 159 20.17 2.11 -1.86
C GLU A 159 21.02 0.85 -1.60
N ILE A 160 21.43 0.65 -0.36
CA ILE A 160 22.33 -0.43 0.05
C ILE A 160 21.55 -1.37 0.99
N GLY A 161 21.35 -2.64 0.59
CA GLY A 161 20.57 -3.61 1.36
C GLY A 161 21.30 -4.26 2.56
N HIS A 162 22.63 -4.29 2.54
CA HIS A 162 23.45 -5.00 3.55
C HIS A 162 24.73 -4.22 3.91
N ARG A 163 25.49 -4.68 4.92
CA ARG A 163 26.74 -4.01 5.33
C ARG A 163 27.82 -4.16 4.25
N VAL A 164 28.16 -3.06 3.59
CA VAL A 164 29.22 -3.01 2.57
C VAL A 164 30.54 -2.54 3.20
N PRO A 165 31.61 -3.36 3.26
CA PRO A 165 32.94 -2.90 3.66
C PRO A 165 33.50 -1.84 2.69
N LYS A 166 34.32 -0.91 3.21
CA LYS A 166 35.01 0.17 2.47
C LYS A 166 34.11 1.25 1.83
N LEU A 167 32.90 1.48 2.35
CA LEU A 167 32.01 2.56 1.89
C LEU A 167 32.72 3.93 1.83
N ASP A 168 33.58 4.23 2.81
CA ASP A 168 34.34 5.49 2.92
C ASP A 168 35.23 5.75 1.68
N ALA A 169 35.93 4.70 1.20
CA ALA A 169 36.81 4.78 0.04
C ALA A 169 36.00 4.96 -1.26
N TYR A 170 34.82 4.34 -1.32
CA TYR A 170 33.87 4.54 -2.41
C TYR A 170 33.34 5.98 -2.42
N LEU A 171 32.86 6.50 -1.28
CA LEU A 171 32.34 7.87 -1.18
C LEU A 171 33.42 8.92 -1.46
N SER A 172 34.65 8.70 -1.00
CA SER A 172 35.81 9.53 -1.35
C SER A 172 36.03 9.60 -2.87
N LYS A 173 35.90 8.47 -3.57
CA LYS A 173 36.03 8.38 -5.03
C LYS A 173 34.84 9.01 -5.78
N VAL A 174 33.62 8.90 -5.25
CA VAL A 174 32.46 9.66 -5.78
C VAL A 174 32.75 11.17 -5.70
N CYS A 175 33.14 11.65 -4.52
CA CYS A 175 33.37 13.06 -4.27
C CYS A 175 34.53 13.68 -5.08
N SER A 176 35.49 12.86 -5.53
CA SER A 176 36.58 13.31 -6.41
C SER A 176 36.24 13.31 -7.90
N LEU A 177 35.18 12.59 -8.31
CA LEU A 177 34.76 12.46 -9.72
C LEU A 177 33.58 13.37 -10.09
N THR A 178 32.73 13.72 -9.13
CA THR A 178 31.44 14.40 -9.38
C THR A 178 31.23 15.62 -8.48
N GLN A 179 30.43 16.59 -8.95
CA GLN A 179 29.89 17.69 -8.14
C GLN A 179 28.36 17.60 -8.18
N LEU A 180 27.79 17.01 -7.13
CA LEU A 180 26.39 16.63 -7.05
C LEU A 180 25.52 17.79 -6.57
N THR A 181 24.37 17.98 -7.22
CA THR A 181 23.29 18.85 -6.73
C THR A 181 22.26 18.07 -5.91
N ALA A 182 22.15 16.75 -6.08
CA ALA A 182 21.23 15.92 -5.30
C ALA A 182 21.88 14.60 -4.86
N PHE A 183 21.98 14.39 -3.54
CA PHE A 183 22.49 13.15 -2.96
C PHE A 183 21.42 12.46 -2.11
N SER A 184 21.19 11.17 -2.37
CA SER A 184 20.30 10.32 -1.60
C SER A 184 21.02 9.03 -1.21
N PHE A 185 20.99 8.71 0.08
CA PHE A 185 21.63 7.53 0.64
C PHE A 185 20.71 6.81 1.61
N THR A 186 20.40 5.56 1.28
CA THR A 186 19.54 4.66 2.06
C THR A 186 20.32 3.41 2.44
N SER A 187 20.45 3.12 3.74
CA SER A 187 21.12 1.92 4.24
C SER A 187 20.57 1.49 5.61
N PRO A 188 20.41 0.17 5.87
CA PRO A 188 20.10 -0.33 7.21
C PRO A 188 21.32 -0.29 8.15
N THR A 189 22.50 0.14 7.66
CA THR A 189 23.73 0.20 8.45
C THR A 189 24.13 1.63 8.79
N THR A 190 24.83 1.81 9.91
CA THR A 190 25.26 3.11 10.41
C THR A 190 26.14 3.84 9.39
N LEU A 191 25.89 5.15 9.23
CA LEU A 191 26.77 6.02 8.43
C LEU A 191 28.23 5.98 8.93
N PRO A 192 29.22 6.13 8.03
CA PRO A 192 30.63 6.27 8.42
C PRO A 192 30.89 7.46 9.34
N GLN A 193 31.83 7.32 10.27
CA GLN A 193 32.21 8.42 11.19
C GLN A 193 32.83 9.63 10.47
N ASN A 194 33.47 9.41 9.33
CA ASN A 194 34.08 10.43 8.47
C ASN A 194 33.14 10.95 7.36
N PHE A 195 31.85 10.58 7.38
CA PHE A 195 30.91 10.86 6.29
C PHE A 195 30.79 12.35 5.96
N THR A 196 30.73 13.21 6.98
CA THR A 196 30.63 14.68 6.85
C THR A 196 31.93 15.31 6.33
N ASP A 197 33.09 14.79 6.72
CA ASP A 197 34.39 15.24 6.19
C ASP A 197 34.56 14.86 4.71
N LEU A 198 34.14 13.65 4.31
CA LEU A 198 34.19 13.18 2.92
C LEU A 198 33.33 14.04 1.99
N LEU A 199 32.10 14.34 2.41
CA LEU A 199 31.13 15.12 1.63
C LEU A 199 31.31 16.65 1.74
N ARG A 200 32.23 17.15 2.57
CA ARG A 200 32.52 18.60 2.69
C ARG A 200 32.93 19.26 1.37
N SER A 201 33.44 18.49 0.40
CA SER A 201 33.79 18.97 -0.95
C SER A 201 32.60 19.22 -1.87
N GLN A 202 31.39 18.80 -1.49
CA GLN A 202 30.16 18.88 -2.30
C GLN A 202 29.33 20.11 -1.88
N ASN A 203 29.83 21.30 -2.19
CA ASN A 203 29.18 22.57 -1.83
C ASN A 203 27.99 22.96 -2.74
N THR A 204 27.76 22.20 -3.81
CA THR A 204 26.69 22.39 -4.80
C THR A 204 25.39 21.65 -4.47
N LEU A 205 25.32 20.96 -3.32
CA LEU A 205 24.15 20.15 -2.91
C LEU A 205 22.91 21.02 -2.62
N GLU A 206 21.90 20.89 -3.48
CA GLU A 206 20.57 21.48 -3.35
C GLU A 206 19.56 20.54 -2.69
N LYS A 207 19.71 19.22 -2.88
CA LYS A 207 18.91 18.19 -2.23
C LYS A 207 19.76 17.16 -1.48
N LEU A 208 19.41 16.92 -0.22
CA LEU A 208 19.99 15.88 0.63
C LEU A 208 18.90 14.93 1.14
N CYS A 209 19.08 13.62 0.95
CA CYS A 209 18.22 12.57 1.48
C CYS A 209 19.06 11.54 2.24
N LEU A 210 18.80 11.34 3.54
CA LEU A 210 19.54 10.40 4.38
C LEU A 210 18.57 9.49 5.16
N VAL A 211 18.54 8.21 4.77
CA VAL A 211 17.75 7.15 5.39
C VAL A 211 18.69 6.07 5.90
N ALA A 212 19.39 6.37 7.01
CA ALA A 212 20.34 5.45 7.62
C ALA A 212 20.49 5.69 9.14
N PRO A 213 20.79 4.66 9.94
CA PRO A 213 21.18 4.84 11.34
C PRO A 213 22.37 5.82 11.47
N GLY A 214 22.26 6.76 12.43
CA GLY A 214 23.24 7.82 12.62
C GLY A 214 23.01 9.10 11.82
N ALA A 215 22.04 9.14 10.88
CA ALA A 215 21.68 10.33 10.11
C ALA A 215 21.25 11.53 10.98
N LEU A 216 20.75 11.28 12.19
CA LEU A 216 20.33 12.30 13.17
C LEU A 216 21.44 12.71 14.16
N SER A 217 22.71 12.47 13.83
CA SER A 217 23.82 12.96 14.66
C SER A 217 24.01 14.48 14.51
N CYS A 218 24.40 15.15 15.60
CA CYS A 218 24.70 16.59 15.63
C CYS A 218 25.68 17.03 14.53
N GLN A 219 26.70 16.19 14.24
CA GLN A 219 27.68 16.42 13.19
C GLN A 219 27.05 16.51 11.79
N ILE A 220 26.06 15.67 11.49
CA ILE A 220 25.34 15.69 10.21
C ILE A 220 24.39 16.89 10.17
N GLY A 221 23.75 17.23 11.28
CA GLY A 221 22.96 18.46 11.41
C GLY A 221 23.77 19.72 11.10
N HIS A 222 24.92 19.88 11.76
CA HIS A 222 25.84 20.99 11.53
C HIS A 222 26.37 21.00 10.08
N TRP A 223 26.78 19.85 9.54
CA TRP A 223 27.21 19.78 8.14
C TRP A 223 26.09 20.17 7.17
N ALA A 224 24.90 19.61 7.31
CA ALA A 224 23.77 19.91 6.43
C ALA A 224 23.34 21.38 6.52
N ALA A 225 23.36 21.98 7.71
CA ALA A 225 23.07 23.40 7.91
C ALA A 225 24.17 24.32 7.35
N SER A 226 25.40 23.82 7.19
CA SER A 226 26.52 24.56 6.57
C SER A 226 26.48 24.56 5.02
N LEU A 227 25.58 23.79 4.38
CA LEU A 227 25.47 23.73 2.92
C LEU A 227 24.75 24.98 2.38
N PRO A 228 25.41 25.84 1.58
CA PRO A 228 24.90 27.17 1.22
C PRO A 228 23.79 27.15 0.15
N ALA A 229 23.52 26.00 -0.46
CA ALA A 229 22.55 25.82 -1.53
C ALA A 229 21.41 24.85 -1.17
N LEU A 230 21.32 24.38 0.09
CA LEU A 230 20.40 23.29 0.46
C LEU A 230 18.95 23.77 0.55
N HIS A 231 18.19 23.51 -0.51
CA HIS A 231 16.77 23.83 -0.62
C HIS A 231 15.85 22.67 -0.23
N SER A 232 16.34 21.42 -0.26
CA SER A 232 15.54 20.22 0.01
C SER A 232 16.26 19.25 0.96
N LEU A 233 15.59 18.90 2.06
CA LEU A 233 16.09 17.96 3.07
C LEU A 233 15.07 16.84 3.29
N GLU A 234 15.55 15.59 3.29
CA GLU A 234 14.75 14.39 3.46
C GLU A 234 15.42 13.46 4.50
N LEU A 235 14.71 13.13 5.58
CA LEU A 235 15.24 12.37 6.72
C LEU A 235 14.24 11.33 7.24
N ASP A 236 14.77 10.23 7.80
CA ASP A 236 14.01 9.20 8.49
C ASP A 236 14.21 9.24 10.02
N LEU A 237 13.10 9.47 10.73
CA LEU A 237 12.97 9.58 12.17
C LEU A 237 12.31 8.32 12.80
N THR A 238 12.05 7.26 12.01
CA THR A 238 11.40 6.03 12.48
C THR A 238 12.25 5.32 13.54
N GLY A 239 11.64 4.96 14.67
CA GLY A 239 12.32 4.24 15.77
C GLY A 239 13.44 5.03 16.45
N ARG A 240 13.31 6.37 16.51
CA ARG A 240 14.24 7.28 17.16
C ARG A 240 13.60 7.89 18.40
N SER A 241 14.39 8.15 19.44
CA SER A 241 13.91 8.91 20.60
C SER A 241 13.82 10.40 20.26
N VAL A 242 12.87 11.09 20.88
CA VAL A 242 12.73 12.56 20.81
C VAL A 242 14.08 13.26 21.09
N THR A 243 14.82 12.78 22.09
CA THR A 243 16.15 13.30 22.44
C THR A 243 17.19 13.15 21.33
N ALA A 244 17.08 12.14 20.46
CA ALA A 244 17.96 12.00 19.29
C ALA A 244 17.56 12.93 18.13
N VAL A 245 16.28 13.33 18.08
CA VAL A 245 15.80 14.35 17.13
C VAL A 245 16.20 15.75 17.59
N GLU A 246 16.15 16.04 18.89
CA GLU A 246 16.66 17.29 19.47
C GLU A 246 18.18 17.39 19.32
N GLY A 247 18.91 16.31 19.63
CA GLY A 247 20.37 16.24 19.50
C GLY A 247 20.93 16.42 18.08
N PHE A 248 20.09 16.36 17.04
CA PHE A 248 20.47 16.76 15.68
C PHE A 248 20.79 18.27 15.59
N PHE A 249 20.20 19.10 16.46
CA PHE A 249 20.29 20.56 16.42
C PHE A 249 21.30 21.16 17.41
N ASP A 250 21.82 20.38 18.37
CA ASP A 250 22.64 20.86 19.50
C ASP A 250 23.89 21.68 19.08
N ASP A 251 24.56 21.26 18.00
CA ASP A 251 25.76 21.94 17.46
C ASP A 251 25.42 23.03 16.41
N ILE A 252 24.19 23.06 15.89
CA ILE A 252 23.77 24.02 14.85
C ILE A 252 23.39 25.37 15.49
N ILE A 253 22.70 25.30 16.62
CA ILE A 253 22.39 26.46 17.43
C ILE A 253 23.62 26.72 18.29
N PRO A 254 24.32 27.88 18.18
CA PRO A 254 25.45 28.19 19.04
C PRO A 254 24.97 28.40 20.48
N SER A 255 24.84 27.29 21.21
CA SER A 255 24.79 27.31 22.67
C SER A 255 26.13 27.86 23.15
N GLY A 256 26.10 28.94 23.93
CA GLY A 256 27.31 29.62 24.43
C GLY A 256 28.02 28.84 25.53
N ALA A 257 28.23 27.54 25.35
CA ALA A 257 28.68 26.59 26.36
C ALA A 257 29.59 25.52 25.74
N ASN A 258 30.84 25.87 25.45
CA ASN A 258 31.91 24.88 25.40
C ASN A 258 32.08 24.27 26.80
N THR A 259 31.49 23.10 27.04
CA THR A 259 31.86 22.19 28.13
C THR A 259 32.12 20.81 27.56
N PRO A 260 33.30 20.20 27.78
CA PRO A 260 33.64 18.91 27.18
C PRO A 260 32.80 17.79 27.79
N SER A 261 32.15 17.01 26.94
CA SER A 261 31.38 15.82 27.34
C SER A 261 32.30 14.64 27.61
N ASP A 262 33.03 14.67 28.73
CA ASP A 262 33.91 13.58 29.16
C ASP A 262 34.01 13.50 30.70
N THR A 263 33.05 12.82 31.35
CA THR A 263 33.27 12.19 32.67
C THR A 263 32.38 10.97 32.86
N THR A 264 33.00 9.81 33.04
CA THR A 264 32.40 8.61 33.63
C THR A 264 32.16 8.75 35.14
N SER A 265 31.12 8.07 35.63
CA SER A 265 30.96 7.54 37.01
C SER A 265 30.50 8.46 38.16
N ASN A 266 29.32 8.10 38.69
CA ASN A 266 28.93 8.04 40.11
C ASN A 266 28.97 9.31 40.99
N SER A 267 27.81 9.89 41.32
CA SER A 267 27.18 9.81 42.67
C SER A 267 26.07 10.85 42.93
N SER A 268 25.25 10.58 43.96
CA SER A 268 24.38 11.53 44.70
C SER A 268 23.25 12.27 43.99
N ILE A 269 22.03 11.77 44.24
CA ILE A 269 20.96 12.46 44.99
C ILE A 269 21.08 14.01 45.06
N LEU A 270 20.30 14.71 44.23
CA LEU A 270 19.65 15.96 44.59
C LEU A 270 18.21 15.95 44.06
N SER A 271 17.30 16.56 44.82
CA SER A 271 15.85 16.50 44.61
C SER A 271 15.25 17.88 44.41
N GLY A 272 14.40 18.04 43.40
CA GLY A 272 13.41 19.11 43.29
C GLY A 272 13.87 20.38 42.57
N ASP A 273 13.06 20.79 41.59
CA ASP A 273 13.00 22.12 40.97
C ASP A 273 14.33 22.72 40.45
N GLU A 274 14.93 22.07 39.44
CA GLU A 274 15.86 22.79 38.55
C GLU A 274 15.07 23.59 37.51
N ILE A 275 15.11 24.92 37.65
CA ILE A 275 14.66 25.88 36.64
C ILE A 275 15.58 25.74 35.41
N ASP A 276 15.03 25.66 34.20
CA ASP A 276 15.82 25.58 32.96
C ASP A 276 16.61 26.88 32.72
N PHE A 277 17.84 26.90 33.21
CA PHE A 277 18.78 28.00 33.04
C PHE A 277 19.23 28.21 31.58
N THR A 278 18.92 27.29 30.65
CA THR A 278 19.24 27.47 29.22
C THR A 278 18.37 28.55 28.59
N GLU A 279 17.06 28.59 28.87
CA GLU A 279 16.16 29.64 28.37
C GLU A 279 16.48 31.02 28.97
N ILE A 280 16.87 31.06 30.25
CA ILE A 280 17.27 32.29 30.94
C ILE A 280 18.61 32.83 30.37
N ARG A 281 19.55 31.95 30.00
CA ARG A 281 20.77 32.36 29.28
C ARG A 281 20.51 32.76 27.82
N LYS A 282 19.69 32.01 27.09
CA LYS A 282 19.32 32.34 25.69
C LYS A 282 18.64 33.71 25.61
N SER A 283 17.73 34.01 26.53
CA SER A 283 17.10 35.35 26.62
C SER A 283 18.10 36.44 27.03
N SER A 284 19.04 36.16 27.94
CA SER A 284 20.11 37.10 28.30
C SER A 284 21.08 37.41 27.15
N LEU A 285 21.48 36.41 26.37
CA LEU A 285 22.37 36.58 25.20
C LEU A 285 21.65 37.25 24.01
N ARG A 286 20.33 37.05 23.86
CA ARG A 286 19.49 37.83 22.94
C ARG A 286 19.39 39.30 23.34
N LEU A 287 19.56 39.63 24.62
CA LEU A 287 19.56 41.01 25.13
C LEU A 287 20.91 41.72 24.97
N THR A 288 22.05 41.01 24.89
CA THR A 288 23.37 41.63 24.67
C THR A 288 23.73 41.79 23.19
N GLY A 289 23.10 41.03 22.29
CA GLY A 289 23.30 41.15 20.83
C GLY A 289 24.51 40.41 20.27
N ASP A 290 25.22 39.63 21.09
CA ASP A 290 26.43 38.88 20.69
C ASP A 290 26.15 37.56 19.95
N LEU A 291 24.89 37.11 19.91
CA LEU A 291 24.48 35.93 19.13
C LEU A 291 24.33 36.29 17.65
N GLN A 292 25.24 35.78 16.80
CA GLN A 292 25.05 35.88 15.35
C GLN A 292 23.79 35.11 14.93
N HIS A 293 22.85 35.81 14.29
CA HIS A 293 21.57 35.27 13.84
C HIS A 293 21.68 34.38 12.58
N GLY A 294 22.50 33.33 12.65
CA GLY A 294 22.42 32.21 11.72
C GLY A 294 21.16 31.40 12.01
N GLY A 295 20.15 31.50 11.15
CA GLY A 295 18.96 30.65 11.24
C GLY A 295 19.32 29.18 10.98
N VAL A 296 18.72 28.26 11.73
CA VAL A 296 18.80 26.82 11.47
C VAL A 296 18.13 26.52 10.13
N PHE A 297 18.95 26.16 9.13
CA PHE A 297 18.61 25.99 7.71
C PHE A 297 17.88 27.21 7.10
N PRO A 298 18.58 28.28 6.67
CA PRO A 298 17.93 29.52 6.25
C PRO A 298 17.12 29.41 4.94
N ASP A 299 17.67 28.74 3.91
CA ASP A 299 17.12 28.72 2.55
C ASP A 299 16.30 27.45 2.22
N LEU A 300 16.01 26.63 3.22
CA LEU A 300 15.35 25.34 3.07
C LEU A 300 13.85 25.52 2.74
N GLN A 301 13.42 25.09 1.55
CA GLN A 301 12.06 25.27 1.02
C GLN A 301 11.23 23.99 0.99
N HIS A 302 11.89 22.83 0.93
CA HIS A 302 11.26 21.51 0.86
C HIS A 302 11.77 20.62 1.98
N VAL A 303 10.85 20.10 2.79
CA VAL A 303 11.17 19.14 3.86
C VAL A 303 10.34 17.88 3.69
N ALA A 304 11.01 16.74 3.69
CA ALA A 304 10.40 15.41 3.66
C ALA A 304 10.82 14.62 4.92
N LEU A 305 9.86 14.20 5.75
CA LEU A 305 10.15 13.52 7.02
C LEU A 305 9.36 12.22 7.12
N THR A 306 10.04 11.14 7.48
CA THR A 306 9.44 9.83 7.78
C THR A 306 9.50 9.55 9.27
N GLY A 307 8.46 8.97 9.87
CA GLY A 307 8.49 8.46 11.25
C GLY A 307 7.26 8.79 12.10
N GLU A 308 7.46 8.76 13.41
CA GLU A 308 6.41 9.04 14.41
C GLU A 308 6.01 10.53 14.41
N THR A 309 4.73 10.80 14.70
CA THR A 309 4.14 12.14 14.62
C THR A 309 4.78 13.11 15.62
N SER A 310 5.06 12.64 16.84
CA SER A 310 5.83 13.34 17.88
C SER A 310 7.22 13.77 17.40
N ASN A 311 8.02 12.84 16.87
CA ASN A 311 9.36 13.10 16.34
C ASN A 311 9.34 14.15 15.21
N ILE A 312 8.37 14.04 14.30
CA ILE A 312 8.17 15.01 13.21
C ILE A 312 7.82 16.40 13.76
N ALA A 313 6.90 16.49 14.73
CA ALA A 313 6.53 17.75 15.38
C ALA A 313 7.73 18.42 16.07
N VAL A 314 8.55 17.64 16.78
CA VAL A 314 9.78 18.12 17.44
C VAL A 314 10.81 18.61 16.42
N PHE A 315 11.00 17.90 15.31
CA PHE A 315 11.91 18.36 14.25
C PHE A 315 11.44 19.69 13.64
N LEU A 316 10.15 19.78 13.25
CA LEU A 316 9.57 20.99 12.65
C LEU A 316 9.60 22.21 13.58
N LYS A 317 9.53 22.02 14.91
CA LYS A 317 9.68 23.09 15.92
C LYS A 317 11.02 23.82 15.80
N HIS A 318 12.08 23.15 15.38
CA HIS A 318 13.45 23.69 15.30
C HIS A 318 13.80 24.34 13.95
N ILE A 319 13.04 24.07 12.88
CA ILE A 319 13.28 24.66 11.55
C ILE A 319 12.94 26.16 11.55
N THR A 320 13.85 27.01 11.06
CA THR A 320 13.62 28.47 11.02
C THR A 320 13.24 29.02 9.64
N SER A 321 13.34 28.22 8.57
CA SER A 321 12.96 28.64 7.21
C SER A 321 11.46 28.68 6.95
N GLN A 322 11.09 29.36 5.85
CA GLN A 322 9.75 29.40 5.31
C GLN A 322 9.53 28.24 4.32
N LEU A 323 9.03 27.11 4.82
CA LEU A 323 8.75 25.93 4.00
C LEU A 323 7.63 26.21 2.97
N ILE A 324 7.87 25.81 1.72
CA ILE A 324 6.92 25.89 0.61
C ILE A 324 6.28 24.52 0.34
N TYR A 325 7.07 23.45 0.51
CA TYR A 325 6.67 22.05 0.32
C TYR A 325 6.98 21.25 1.59
N LEU A 326 5.97 20.58 2.13
CA LEU A 326 6.10 19.69 3.27
C LEU A 326 5.52 18.31 2.92
N GLU A 327 6.34 17.28 3.00
CA GLU A 327 5.98 15.88 2.76
C GLU A 327 6.23 15.06 4.02
N LEU A 328 5.17 14.47 4.57
CA LEU A 328 5.21 13.71 5.81
C LEU A 328 4.82 12.26 5.54
N VAL A 329 5.64 11.32 5.99
CA VAL A 329 5.40 9.89 5.93
C VAL A 329 5.23 9.39 7.38
N ILE A 330 4.01 9.46 7.89
CA ILE A 330 3.69 9.23 9.29
C ILE A 330 3.35 7.77 9.57
N GLU A 331 3.57 7.31 10.80
CA GLU A 331 2.95 6.08 11.28
C GLU A 331 1.42 6.27 11.43
N ASP A 332 0.66 5.36 10.84
CA ASP A 332 -0.81 5.38 10.84
C ASP A 332 -1.32 4.17 11.63
N PRO A 333 -2.26 4.34 12.59
CA PRO A 333 -2.90 5.60 12.98
C PRO A 333 -2.06 6.44 13.97
N PRO A 334 -1.98 7.78 13.79
CA PRO A 334 -1.24 8.65 14.70
C PRO A 334 -1.94 8.79 16.05
N GLU A 335 -1.19 9.11 17.11
CA GLU A 335 -1.76 9.52 18.38
C GLU A 335 -2.44 10.89 18.25
N MET A 336 -3.59 11.08 18.91
CA MET A 336 -4.44 12.27 18.71
C MET A 336 -3.82 13.54 19.30
N THR A 337 -3.01 13.43 20.36
CA THR A 337 -2.22 14.53 20.93
C THR A 337 -1.17 15.00 19.92
N ASP A 338 -0.36 14.08 19.42
CA ASP A 338 0.72 14.35 18.48
C ASP A 338 0.18 14.94 17.17
N TRP A 339 -0.96 14.42 16.69
CA TRP A 339 -1.64 14.96 15.51
C TRP A 339 -2.12 16.41 15.71
N GLN A 340 -2.64 16.72 16.89
CA GLN A 340 -3.03 18.08 17.26
C GLN A 340 -1.81 19.02 17.32
N ASP A 341 -0.73 18.59 17.98
CA ASP A 341 0.49 19.38 18.14
C ASP A 341 1.20 19.60 16.79
N LEU A 342 1.31 18.56 15.96
CA LEU A 342 1.82 18.67 14.58
C LEU A 342 0.98 19.64 13.75
N SER A 343 -0.35 19.52 13.79
CA SER A 343 -1.26 20.41 13.06
C SER A 343 -1.10 21.87 13.50
N PHE A 344 -0.97 22.11 14.81
CA PHE A 344 -0.74 23.43 15.36
C PHE A 344 0.61 24.02 14.91
N ILE A 345 1.71 23.26 15.02
CA ILE A 345 3.05 23.68 14.60
C ILE A 345 3.08 24.04 13.10
N ILE A 346 2.43 23.24 12.25
CA ILE A 346 2.36 23.51 10.80
C ILE A 346 1.63 24.84 10.52
N CYS A 347 0.50 25.08 11.19
CA CYS A 347 -0.26 26.33 11.01
C CYS A 347 0.45 27.56 11.56
N ASP A 348 0.99 27.47 12.77
CA ASP A 348 1.69 28.57 13.46
C ASP A 348 2.96 28.99 12.73
N ARG A 349 3.78 28.02 12.29
CA ARG A 349 5.12 28.29 11.72
C ARG A 349 5.13 28.47 10.22
N PHE A 350 4.31 27.71 9.48
CA PHE A 350 4.39 27.64 8.02
C PHE A 350 3.11 28.09 7.29
N GLY A 351 2.06 28.51 8.00
CA GLY A 351 0.76 28.81 7.37
C GLY A 351 0.78 29.92 6.30
N HIS A 352 1.74 30.85 6.39
CA HIS A 352 1.91 31.94 5.42
C HIS A 352 2.86 31.60 4.24
N SER A 353 3.60 30.49 4.29
CA SER A 353 4.55 30.09 3.24
C SER A 353 4.16 28.80 2.51
N LEU A 354 3.51 27.87 3.21
CA LEU A 354 3.27 26.52 2.74
C LEU A 354 2.26 26.49 1.59
N ARG A 355 2.69 25.98 0.43
CA ARG A 355 1.87 25.83 -0.78
C ARG A 355 1.40 24.40 -1.01
N SER A 356 2.17 23.41 -0.56
CA SER A 356 1.85 22.00 -0.73
C SER A 356 2.13 21.21 0.54
N LEU A 357 1.10 20.55 1.06
CA LEU A 357 1.18 19.61 2.17
C LEU A 357 0.78 18.22 1.69
N ARG A 358 1.70 17.25 1.79
CA ARG A 358 1.45 15.83 1.53
C ARG A 358 1.65 15.05 2.83
N ILE A 359 0.69 14.22 3.19
CA ILE A 359 0.74 13.32 4.34
C ILE A 359 0.41 11.91 3.83
N THR A 360 1.31 10.97 4.05
CA THR A 360 1.15 9.56 3.63
C THR A 360 1.54 8.64 4.77
N ALA A 361 1.10 7.39 4.73
CA ALA A 361 1.48 6.40 5.73
C ALA A 361 2.78 5.67 5.37
N THR A 362 3.58 5.34 6.39
CA THR A 362 4.79 4.50 6.31
C THR A 362 4.54 3.16 5.62
N GLY A 363 5.60 2.57 5.08
CA GLY A 363 5.57 1.24 4.48
C GLY A 363 5.11 0.14 5.46
N SER A 364 5.41 0.29 6.75
CA SER A 364 4.96 -0.60 7.83
C SER A 364 3.44 -0.52 8.06
N SER A 365 2.85 0.68 8.12
CA SER A 365 1.39 0.83 8.22
C SER A 365 0.67 0.33 6.98
N ARG A 366 1.19 0.62 5.77
CA ARG A 366 0.63 0.09 4.50
C ARG A 366 0.74 -1.44 4.41
N PHE A 367 1.84 -2.02 4.87
CA PHE A 367 1.99 -3.48 4.96
C PHE A 367 1.02 -4.08 5.98
N SER A 368 0.82 -3.41 7.12
CA SER A 368 -0.12 -3.85 8.17
C SER A 368 -1.57 -3.85 7.67
N GLU A 369 -1.99 -2.83 6.91
CA GLU A 369 -3.30 -2.83 6.25
C GLU A 369 -3.42 -3.90 5.15
N LEU A 370 -2.36 -4.14 4.37
CA LEU A 370 -2.34 -5.21 3.38
C LEU A 370 -2.48 -6.60 4.04
N VAL A 371 -1.78 -6.84 5.16
CA VAL A 371 -1.90 -8.08 5.94
C VAL A 371 -3.31 -8.22 6.52
N ARG A 372 -3.87 -7.18 7.14
CA ARG A 372 -5.25 -7.24 7.66
C ARG A 372 -6.26 -7.50 6.56
N SER A 373 -6.17 -6.79 5.42
CA SER A 373 -7.13 -6.91 4.32
C SER A 373 -6.99 -8.18 3.46
N THR A 374 -5.91 -8.95 3.63
CA THR A 374 -5.76 -10.29 3.06
C THR A 374 -6.10 -11.41 4.05
N SER A 375 -6.08 -11.13 5.36
CA SER A 375 -6.61 -12.01 6.40
C SER A 375 -8.15 -12.04 6.37
N ARG A 376 -8.75 -13.09 6.95
CA ARG A 376 -10.20 -13.12 7.23
C ARG A 376 -10.59 -12.32 8.49
N ALA A 377 -9.64 -11.62 9.12
CA ALA A 377 -9.82 -10.98 10.42
C ALA A 377 -10.47 -9.58 10.30
N GLY A 378 -11.78 -9.59 9.99
CA GLY A 378 -12.67 -8.44 10.17
C GLY A 378 -12.60 -7.34 9.11
N ASP A 379 -13.52 -6.39 9.26
CA ASP A 379 -13.57 -5.16 8.48
C ASP A 379 -12.34 -4.26 8.76
N PRO A 380 -11.92 -3.40 7.81
CA PRO A 380 -10.81 -2.46 8.04
C PRO A 380 -11.09 -1.59 9.26
N THR A 381 -10.09 -1.41 10.12
CA THR A 381 -10.14 -0.59 11.34
C THR A 381 -10.07 0.90 11.01
N SER A 382 -11.07 1.41 10.29
CA SER A 382 -11.14 2.81 9.88
C SER A 382 -11.31 3.74 11.09
N ARG A 383 -10.43 4.75 11.21
CA ARG A 383 -10.47 5.76 12.27
C ARG A 383 -10.78 7.15 11.70
N HIS A 384 -11.33 8.03 12.55
CA HIS A 384 -11.58 9.43 12.22
C HIS A 384 -10.32 10.27 12.42
N LEU A 385 -9.90 10.99 11.39
CA LEU A 385 -8.82 11.97 11.48
C LEU A 385 -9.42 13.39 11.52
N PRO A 386 -9.48 14.04 12.69
CA PRO A 386 -10.04 15.38 12.82
C PRO A 386 -9.16 16.41 12.11
N LEU A 387 -9.71 17.11 11.10
CA LEU A 387 -9.01 18.19 10.39
C LEU A 387 -9.27 19.57 11.00
N GLN A 388 -10.08 19.64 12.06
CA GLN A 388 -10.38 20.89 12.79
C GLN A 388 -9.16 21.58 13.42
N TYR A 389 -8.04 20.87 13.56
CA TYR A 389 -6.78 21.39 14.10
C TYR A 389 -5.96 22.18 13.06
N LEU A 390 -6.27 22.05 11.77
CA LEU A 390 -5.71 22.89 10.73
C LEU A 390 -6.47 24.24 10.74
N THR A 391 -5.89 25.25 11.38
CA THR A 391 -6.58 26.51 11.69
C THR A 391 -6.50 27.54 10.56
N SER A 392 -5.31 27.82 10.04
CA SER A 392 -5.09 28.86 9.02
C SER A 392 -3.90 28.48 8.13
N LEU A 393 -4.15 28.23 6.84
CA LEU A 393 -3.17 27.92 5.82
C LEU A 393 -3.51 28.70 4.52
N PRO A 394 -3.52 30.06 4.55
CA PRO A 394 -4.02 30.91 3.46
C PRO A 394 -3.30 30.71 2.12
N CYS A 395 -2.05 30.25 2.14
CA CYS A 395 -1.22 30.05 0.95
C CYS A 395 -1.27 28.61 0.39
N LEU A 396 -2.01 27.70 1.02
CA LEU A 396 -2.04 26.29 0.63
C LEU A 396 -2.83 26.09 -0.68
N VAL A 397 -2.13 25.56 -1.67
CA VAL A 397 -2.65 25.28 -3.03
C VAL A 397 -2.98 23.80 -3.19
N ARG A 398 -2.19 22.91 -2.56
CA ARG A 398 -2.36 21.45 -2.62
C ARG A 398 -2.35 20.83 -1.23
N LEU A 399 -3.39 20.06 -0.94
CA LEU A 399 -3.47 19.21 0.25
C LEU A 399 -3.75 17.77 -0.14
N GLU A 400 -2.88 16.86 0.28
CA GLU A 400 -2.98 15.43 0.02
C GLU A 400 -2.77 14.64 1.31
N ILE A 401 -3.76 13.85 1.70
CA ILE A 401 -3.70 12.92 2.84
C ILE A 401 -4.04 11.52 2.29
N ASP A 402 -3.14 10.54 2.46
CA ASP A 402 -3.28 9.18 1.94
C ASP A 402 -2.83 8.14 2.99
N LEU A 403 -3.74 7.88 3.93
CA LEU A 403 -3.57 7.01 5.10
C LEU A 403 -4.52 5.81 5.02
N PRO A 404 -4.06 4.56 5.26
CA PRO A 404 -4.86 3.34 5.12
C PRO A 404 -5.91 3.13 6.23
N GLU A 405 -5.63 3.49 7.48
CA GLU A 405 -6.55 3.34 8.62
C GLU A 405 -7.28 4.65 8.93
N SER A 406 -6.58 5.79 8.95
CA SER A 406 -7.16 7.11 9.22
C SER A 406 -7.94 7.67 8.02
N THR A 407 -9.05 7.00 7.70
CA THR A 407 -9.83 7.18 6.46
C THR A 407 -11.21 7.82 6.65
N ILE A 408 -11.71 7.91 7.88
CA ILE A 408 -13.01 8.54 8.15
C ILE A 408 -12.80 10.05 8.25
N PHE A 409 -13.58 10.80 7.48
CA PHE A 409 -13.71 12.26 7.54
C PHE A 409 -15.20 12.62 7.66
N ARG A 410 -15.54 13.77 8.23
CA ARG A 410 -16.92 14.26 8.40
C ARG A 410 -17.11 15.60 7.69
N ASP A 411 -18.35 15.96 7.37
CA ASP A 411 -18.65 17.26 6.71
C ASP A 411 -18.17 18.47 7.53
N LYS A 412 -18.09 18.35 8.86
CA LYS A 412 -17.47 19.36 9.74
C LYS A 412 -15.97 19.57 9.43
N ASP A 413 -15.24 18.51 9.10
CA ASP A 413 -13.82 18.58 8.74
C ASP A 413 -13.65 19.35 7.42
N LEU A 414 -14.52 19.11 6.42
CA LEU A 414 -14.54 19.90 5.19
C LEU A 414 -14.89 21.37 5.45
N GLN A 415 -15.82 21.64 6.37
CA GLN A 415 -16.16 23.01 6.77
C GLN A 415 -14.95 23.74 7.41
N CYS A 416 -14.22 23.09 8.32
CA CYS A 416 -12.99 23.64 8.90
C CYS A 416 -11.93 23.90 7.81
N LEU A 417 -11.65 22.89 6.98
CA LEU A 417 -10.67 22.97 5.89
C LEU A 417 -11.00 24.08 4.88
N SER A 418 -12.28 24.27 4.54
CA SER A 418 -12.75 25.33 3.65
C SER A 418 -12.48 26.75 4.17
N LYS A 419 -12.43 26.92 5.50
CA LYS A 419 -12.14 28.20 6.16
C LYS A 419 -10.63 28.41 6.31
N ALA A 420 -9.89 27.33 6.62
CA ALA A 420 -8.44 27.37 6.78
C ALA A 420 -7.68 27.55 5.45
N CYS A 421 -8.18 26.95 4.35
CA CYS A 421 -7.49 26.85 3.06
C CYS A 421 -8.29 27.50 1.90
N PRO A 422 -8.47 28.83 1.86
CA PRO A 422 -9.30 29.50 0.85
C PRO A 422 -8.74 29.43 -0.59
N ASN A 423 -7.43 29.32 -0.78
CA ASN A 423 -6.76 29.30 -2.09
C ASN A 423 -6.53 27.89 -2.66
N LEU A 424 -7.13 26.86 -2.06
CA LEU A 424 -6.92 25.46 -2.41
C LEU A 424 -7.34 25.16 -3.86
N GLU A 425 -6.43 24.61 -4.66
CA GLU A 425 -6.64 24.20 -6.06
C GLU A 425 -6.82 22.67 -6.19
N MET A 426 -6.18 21.90 -5.31
CA MET A 426 -6.23 20.45 -5.29
C MET A 426 -6.38 19.90 -3.87
N LEU A 427 -7.43 19.11 -3.65
CA LEU A 427 -7.67 18.35 -2.41
C LEU A 427 -7.75 16.85 -2.71
N LYS A 428 -7.01 16.05 -1.96
CA LYS A 428 -7.03 14.58 -2.02
C LYS A 428 -7.08 14.00 -0.61
N LEU A 429 -8.20 13.37 -0.24
CA LEU A 429 -8.40 12.70 1.04
C LEU A 429 -8.65 11.20 0.78
N CYS A 430 -7.67 10.37 1.13
CA CYS A 430 -7.67 8.90 1.08
C CYS A 430 -8.49 8.31 -0.08
N PRO A 431 -8.14 8.55 -1.35
CA PRO A 431 -8.98 8.22 -2.52
C PRO A 431 -9.20 6.72 -2.75
N MET A 432 -8.35 5.90 -2.14
CA MET A 432 -8.39 4.43 -2.19
C MET A 432 -9.01 3.85 -0.91
N ALA A 433 -9.54 4.70 -0.01
CA ALA A 433 -10.21 4.27 1.21
C ALA A 433 -11.36 3.30 0.90
N ARG A 434 -11.48 2.29 1.74
CA ARG A 434 -12.49 1.23 1.65
C ARG A 434 -13.34 1.25 2.91
N PHE A 435 -14.63 1.07 2.71
CA PHE A 435 -15.65 1.14 3.75
C PHE A 435 -16.40 -0.19 3.78
N SER A 436 -16.75 -0.65 4.99
CA SER A 436 -17.59 -1.84 5.15
C SER A 436 -19.03 -1.52 4.76
N ALA A 437 -19.81 -2.53 4.37
CA ALA A 437 -21.25 -2.38 4.19
C ALA A 437 -21.98 -1.92 5.48
N THR A 438 -21.36 -2.09 6.66
CA THR A 438 -21.89 -1.61 7.95
C THR A 438 -21.46 -0.18 8.30
N THR A 439 -20.35 0.29 7.73
CA THR A 439 -19.66 1.53 8.13
C THR A 439 -19.32 2.31 6.86
N GLY A 440 -20.29 3.09 6.38
CA GLY A 440 -20.14 3.92 5.18
C GLY A 440 -19.22 5.13 5.35
N PRO A 441 -18.87 5.82 4.25
CA PRO A 441 -18.10 7.06 4.29
C PRO A 441 -18.84 8.17 5.05
N GLY A 442 -18.13 8.87 5.93
CA GLY A 442 -18.70 9.94 6.77
C GLY A 442 -18.86 11.31 6.09
N LEU A 443 -18.43 11.43 4.84
CA LEU A 443 -18.57 12.63 4.02
C LEU A 443 -19.80 12.52 3.11
N SER A 444 -20.64 13.54 3.06
CA SER A 444 -21.75 13.59 2.10
C SER A 444 -21.33 14.33 0.81
N LEU A 445 -22.04 14.05 -0.29
CA LEU A 445 -21.91 14.88 -1.50
C LEU A 445 -22.35 16.34 -1.24
N GLU A 446 -23.25 16.57 -0.30
CA GLU A 446 -23.69 17.92 0.08
C GLU A 446 -22.61 18.68 0.88
N GLY A 447 -21.77 18.00 1.67
CA GLY A 447 -20.61 18.59 2.35
C GLY A 447 -19.60 19.24 1.39
N VAL A 448 -19.56 18.79 0.12
CA VAL A 448 -18.73 19.41 -0.94
C VAL A 448 -19.19 20.83 -1.29
N SER A 449 -20.46 21.19 -1.04
CA SER A 449 -20.98 22.56 -1.26
C SER A 449 -20.19 23.63 -0.51
N VAL A 450 -19.67 23.29 0.68
CA VAL A 450 -18.91 24.21 1.53
C VAL A 450 -17.52 24.49 0.94
N LEU A 451 -16.89 23.47 0.34
CA LEU A 451 -15.64 23.62 -0.41
C LEU A 451 -15.84 24.45 -1.68
N THR A 452 -16.90 24.18 -2.45
CA THR A 452 -17.16 24.90 -3.72
C THR A 452 -17.58 26.36 -3.50
N MET A 453 -18.15 26.68 -2.34
CA MET A 453 -18.46 28.05 -1.91
C MET A 453 -17.22 28.85 -1.49
N ASN A 454 -16.32 28.26 -0.70
CA ASN A 454 -15.19 28.98 -0.10
C ASN A 454 -13.90 28.87 -0.94
N CYS A 455 -13.54 27.67 -1.42
CA CYS A 455 -12.33 27.40 -2.17
C CYS A 455 -12.55 27.68 -3.67
N ARG A 456 -12.68 28.95 -4.06
CA ARG A 456 -13.04 29.36 -5.44
C ARG A 456 -12.07 28.92 -6.53
N ARG A 457 -10.85 28.46 -6.19
CA ARG A 457 -9.84 27.94 -7.13
C ARG A 457 -9.81 26.41 -7.25
N LEU A 458 -10.61 25.68 -6.47
CA LEU A 458 -10.57 24.22 -6.38
C LEU A 458 -10.94 23.55 -7.71
N HIS A 459 -9.94 23.02 -8.41
CA HIS A 459 -10.10 22.39 -9.73
C HIS A 459 -10.06 20.86 -9.71
N THR A 460 -9.53 20.26 -8.64
CA THR A 460 -9.41 18.80 -8.51
C THR A 460 -9.69 18.34 -7.12
N LEU A 461 -10.65 17.42 -7.01
CA LEU A 461 -11.15 16.90 -5.76
C LEU A 461 -11.15 15.37 -5.80
N TRP A 462 -10.45 14.75 -4.85
CA TRP A 462 -10.49 13.30 -4.63
C TRP A 462 -10.98 13.03 -3.21
N LEU A 463 -12.12 12.36 -3.10
CA LEU A 463 -12.80 12.03 -1.85
C LEU A 463 -13.45 10.66 -1.99
N VAL A 464 -13.78 10.02 -0.87
CA VAL A 464 -14.79 8.95 -0.81
C VAL A 464 -15.96 9.48 -0.01
N ILE A 465 -17.14 9.50 -0.63
CA ILE A 465 -18.36 10.16 -0.16
C ILE A 465 -19.55 9.20 -0.19
N ASP A 466 -20.60 9.56 0.55
CA ASP A 466 -21.92 8.96 0.43
C ASP A 466 -22.84 9.85 -0.42
N ALA A 467 -23.17 9.38 -1.62
CA ALA A 467 -24.00 10.08 -2.58
C ALA A 467 -25.50 9.89 -2.27
N HIS A 468 -25.96 10.70 -1.32
CA HIS A 468 -27.36 10.90 -0.96
C HIS A 468 -28.03 12.03 -1.79
N ARG A 469 -29.36 12.11 -1.71
CA ARG A 469 -30.14 13.22 -2.26
C ARG A 469 -29.83 14.51 -1.49
N GLY A 470 -29.39 15.56 -2.19
CA GLY A 470 -29.13 16.88 -1.58
C GLY A 470 -30.41 17.61 -1.18
N SER A 471 -30.27 18.51 -0.20
CA SER A 471 -31.36 19.37 0.28
C SER A 471 -31.90 20.33 -0.78
N GLU A 472 -33.15 20.76 -0.61
CA GLU A 472 -33.77 21.78 -1.46
C GLU A 472 -33.11 23.16 -1.26
N GLU A 473 -32.58 23.43 -0.06
CA GLU A 473 -31.83 24.66 0.27
C GLU A 473 -30.55 24.79 -0.56
N THR A 474 -29.75 23.72 -0.63
CA THR A 474 -28.54 23.66 -1.45
C THR A 474 -28.85 23.79 -2.95
N LEU A 475 -29.97 23.23 -3.43
CA LEU A 475 -30.38 23.37 -4.84
C LEU A 475 -30.98 24.75 -5.18
N ALA A 476 -31.48 25.49 -4.18
CA ALA A 476 -32.01 26.84 -4.33
C ALA A 476 -30.92 27.93 -4.36
N SER A 477 -29.81 27.74 -3.62
CA SER A 477 -28.68 28.68 -3.62
C SER A 477 -27.83 28.56 -4.89
N LEU A 478 -27.39 29.69 -5.45
CA LEU A 478 -26.38 29.70 -6.53
C LEU A 478 -24.94 29.87 -6.02
N GLU A 479 -24.75 30.16 -4.72
CA GLU A 479 -23.44 30.52 -4.16
C GLU A 479 -22.52 29.30 -4.00
N VAL A 480 -23.13 28.13 -3.79
CA VAL A 480 -22.51 26.79 -3.70
C VAL A 480 -22.01 26.25 -5.03
N THR A 481 -22.28 26.93 -6.15
CA THR A 481 -21.80 26.53 -7.48
C THR A 481 -20.33 26.88 -7.66
N SER A 482 -19.47 25.88 -7.91
CA SER A 482 -18.11 26.10 -8.40
C SER A 482 -18.09 26.26 -9.92
N ARG A 483 -17.25 27.18 -10.41
CA ARG A 483 -16.89 27.29 -11.83
C ARG A 483 -15.52 26.68 -12.16
N SER A 484 -14.73 26.35 -11.15
CA SER A 484 -13.35 25.90 -11.25
C SER A 484 -13.21 24.39 -11.14
N LEU A 485 -14.19 23.68 -10.56
CA LEU A 485 -14.11 22.23 -10.33
C LEU A 485 -14.29 21.44 -11.63
N LEU A 486 -13.17 21.08 -12.26
CA LEU A 486 -13.12 20.33 -13.53
C LEU A 486 -13.00 18.81 -13.34
N ARG A 487 -12.39 18.35 -12.24
CA ARG A 487 -12.03 16.94 -12.01
C ARG A 487 -12.49 16.45 -10.63
N LEU A 488 -13.35 15.42 -10.61
CA LEU A 488 -13.89 14.80 -9.41
C LEU A 488 -13.61 13.29 -9.43
N HIS A 489 -12.96 12.81 -8.39
CA HIS A 489 -12.60 11.42 -8.20
C HIS A 489 -13.29 10.91 -6.93
N VAL A 490 -14.22 9.97 -7.08
CA VAL A 490 -15.09 9.49 -6.00
C VAL A 490 -14.67 8.12 -5.44
N GLY A 491 -13.59 7.50 -5.93
CA GLY A 491 -13.07 6.24 -5.37
C GLY A 491 -14.13 5.14 -5.21
N HIS A 492 -14.28 4.59 -4.01
CA HIS A 492 -15.29 3.59 -3.63
C HIS A 492 -16.61 4.19 -3.11
N SER A 493 -16.98 5.41 -3.51
CA SER A 493 -18.15 6.12 -2.95
C SER A 493 -19.45 5.33 -3.06
N ALA A 494 -20.20 5.31 -1.95
CA ALA A 494 -21.55 4.77 -1.93
C ALA A 494 -22.47 5.68 -2.76
N ILE A 495 -23.45 5.06 -3.43
CA ILE A 495 -24.49 5.77 -4.19
C ILE A 495 -25.80 5.01 -4.12
N SER A 496 -26.84 5.71 -3.68
CA SER A 496 -28.19 5.18 -3.52
C SER A 496 -29.10 5.58 -4.69
N ASP A 497 -29.07 6.86 -5.10
CA ASP A 497 -29.88 7.38 -6.21
C ASP A 497 -29.00 8.11 -7.24
N PRO A 498 -28.71 7.48 -8.39
CA PRO A 498 -27.95 8.10 -9.47
C PRO A 498 -28.58 9.36 -10.05
N LEU A 499 -29.92 9.48 -10.10
CA LEU A 499 -30.57 10.63 -10.72
C LEU A 499 -30.45 11.87 -9.83
N HIS A 500 -30.78 11.75 -8.55
CA HIS A 500 -30.62 12.85 -7.58
C HIS A 500 -29.15 13.25 -7.42
N THR A 501 -28.22 12.28 -7.43
CA THR A 501 -26.77 12.54 -7.46
C THR A 501 -26.36 13.36 -8.67
N THR A 502 -26.88 13.03 -9.86
CA THR A 502 -26.60 13.76 -11.11
C THR A 502 -27.16 15.19 -11.06
N ILE A 503 -28.39 15.37 -10.54
CA ILE A 503 -29.00 16.70 -10.37
C ILE A 503 -28.13 17.57 -9.44
N LEU A 504 -27.69 17.05 -8.30
CA LEU A 504 -26.84 17.77 -7.35
C LEU A 504 -25.47 18.11 -7.97
N LEU A 505 -24.82 17.16 -8.65
CA LEU A 505 -23.54 17.40 -9.33
C LEU A 505 -23.65 18.45 -10.45
N SER A 506 -24.69 18.40 -11.29
CA SER A 506 -24.92 19.42 -12.33
C SER A 506 -25.11 20.83 -11.75
N HIS A 507 -25.62 20.92 -10.51
CA HIS A 507 -25.79 22.17 -9.80
C HIS A 507 -24.46 22.69 -9.20
N LEU A 508 -23.76 21.86 -8.43
CA LEU A 508 -22.51 22.19 -7.74
C LEU A 508 -21.32 22.37 -8.68
N ALA A 509 -21.19 21.51 -9.70
CA ALA A 509 -20.07 21.43 -10.63
C ALA A 509 -20.56 21.38 -12.11
N PRO A 510 -21.17 22.45 -12.62
CA PRO A 510 -21.70 22.52 -13.99
C PRO A 510 -20.64 22.40 -15.10
N HIS A 511 -19.36 22.61 -14.76
CA HIS A 511 -18.21 22.51 -15.67
C HIS A 511 -17.32 21.28 -15.38
N LEU A 512 -17.85 20.26 -14.71
CA LEU A 512 -17.11 19.03 -14.45
C LEU A 512 -16.86 18.27 -15.76
N GLU A 513 -15.59 18.16 -16.16
CA GLU A 513 -15.15 17.46 -17.38
C GLU A 513 -14.83 15.99 -17.13
N ILE A 514 -14.26 15.68 -15.95
CA ILE A 514 -13.76 14.34 -15.62
C ILE A 514 -14.37 13.87 -14.29
N LEU A 515 -15.21 12.84 -14.38
CA LEU A 515 -15.68 12.04 -13.26
C LEU A 515 -14.96 10.68 -13.28
N LYS A 516 -14.31 10.29 -12.18
CA LYS A 516 -13.71 8.94 -12.04
C LYS A 516 -14.15 8.25 -10.76
N TRP A 517 -14.44 6.96 -10.87
CA TRP A 517 -14.78 6.07 -9.75
C TRP A 517 -13.96 4.76 -9.86
N PHE A 518 -14.04 3.93 -8.83
CA PHE A 518 -13.33 2.65 -8.79
C PHE A 518 -14.00 1.60 -9.71
N HIS A 519 -13.23 1.01 -10.62
CA HIS A 519 -13.73 0.13 -11.69
C HIS A 519 -13.05 -1.25 -11.77
N GLU A 520 -12.16 -1.60 -10.84
CA GLU A 520 -11.40 -2.86 -10.90
C GLU A 520 -12.17 -4.04 -10.28
N LYS A 521 -12.90 -4.78 -11.13
CA LYS A 521 -13.72 -5.95 -10.74
C LYS A 521 -12.98 -7.04 -9.95
N ASN A 522 -11.65 -7.13 -10.09
CA ASN A 522 -10.84 -8.19 -9.49
C ASN A 522 -10.28 -7.84 -8.09
N ARG A 523 -10.51 -6.63 -7.56
CA ARG A 523 -9.99 -6.23 -6.24
C ARG A 523 -11.03 -6.43 -5.11
N PRO A 524 -10.60 -6.83 -3.90
CA PRO A 524 -11.46 -6.85 -2.71
C PRO A 524 -12.04 -5.46 -2.40
N GLY A 525 -13.36 -5.38 -2.19
CA GLY A 525 -14.07 -4.11 -1.96
C GLY A 525 -14.68 -3.46 -3.21
N PHE A 526 -14.64 -4.14 -4.37
CA PHE A 526 -15.44 -3.74 -5.53
C PHE A 526 -16.93 -4.04 -5.28
N VAL A 527 -17.77 -2.99 -5.26
CA VAL A 527 -19.24 -3.11 -5.16
C VAL A 527 -19.85 -2.75 -6.51
N GLU A 528 -20.30 -3.76 -7.26
CA GLU A 528 -20.80 -3.58 -8.64
C GLU A 528 -22.01 -2.64 -8.71
N ALA A 529 -22.90 -2.68 -7.71
CA ALA A 529 -24.07 -1.80 -7.65
C ALA A 529 -23.69 -0.31 -7.64
N HIS A 530 -22.68 0.08 -6.85
CA HIS A 530 -22.23 1.47 -6.81
C HIS A 530 -21.46 1.85 -8.09
N ALA A 531 -20.64 0.95 -8.63
CA ALA A 531 -19.94 1.19 -9.90
C ALA A 531 -20.91 1.42 -11.08
N LEU A 532 -22.01 0.66 -11.15
CA LEU A 532 -23.09 0.86 -12.11
C LEU A 532 -23.88 2.15 -11.83
N GLY A 533 -24.06 2.53 -10.56
CA GLY A 533 -24.66 3.81 -10.18
C GLY A 533 -23.85 5.00 -10.69
N TRP A 534 -22.55 5.01 -10.43
CA TRP A 534 -21.63 6.05 -10.91
C TRP A 534 -21.49 6.09 -12.44
N GLN A 535 -21.58 4.93 -13.11
CA GLN A 535 -21.66 4.88 -14.57
C GLN A 535 -22.91 5.63 -15.10
N ARG A 536 -24.10 5.39 -14.51
CA ARG A 536 -25.32 6.12 -14.88
C ARG A 536 -25.19 7.63 -14.63
N VAL A 537 -24.55 8.04 -13.53
CA VAL A 537 -24.25 9.46 -13.29
C VAL A 537 -23.38 10.02 -14.43
N SER A 538 -22.32 9.31 -14.83
CA SER A 538 -21.45 9.72 -15.93
C SER A 538 -22.19 9.84 -17.27
N ASP A 539 -23.16 8.96 -17.53
CA ASP A 539 -23.97 8.99 -18.76
C ASP A 539 -24.99 10.14 -18.76
N TRP A 540 -25.56 10.50 -17.60
CA TRP A 540 -26.61 11.52 -17.49
C TRP A 540 -26.11 12.93 -17.22
N LEU A 541 -24.93 13.08 -16.60
CA LEU A 541 -24.40 14.36 -16.14
C LEU A 541 -24.24 15.40 -17.26
N PRO A 542 -23.68 15.09 -18.45
CA PRO A 542 -23.51 16.07 -19.52
C PRO A 542 -24.84 16.69 -19.95
N HIS A 543 -25.90 15.88 -20.04
CA HIS A 543 -27.23 16.35 -20.45
C HIS A 543 -27.86 17.32 -19.44
N LEU A 544 -27.70 17.06 -18.13
CA LEU A 544 -28.17 17.99 -17.10
C LEU A 544 -27.27 19.23 -16.96
N GLN A 545 -25.96 19.10 -17.19
CA GLN A 545 -25.04 20.25 -17.25
C GLN A 545 -25.43 21.21 -18.39
N ASP A 546 -25.69 20.70 -19.60
CA ASP A 546 -26.12 21.51 -20.75
C ASP A 546 -27.40 22.30 -20.46
N VAL A 547 -28.42 21.63 -19.90
CA VAL A 547 -29.68 22.29 -19.48
C VAL A 547 -29.39 23.36 -18.42
N ARG A 548 -28.60 23.03 -17.39
CA ARG A 548 -28.28 23.95 -16.29
C ARG A 548 -27.48 25.17 -16.74
N LEU A 549 -26.54 24.99 -17.65
CA LEU A 549 -25.77 26.07 -18.27
C LEU A 549 -26.64 26.94 -19.17
N MET A 550 -27.55 26.34 -19.95
CA MET A 550 -28.51 27.08 -20.79
C MET A 550 -29.48 27.93 -19.95
N GLU A 551 -30.02 27.37 -18.86
CA GLU A 551 -30.86 28.10 -17.89
C GLU A 551 -30.11 29.29 -17.29
N ARG A 552 -28.91 29.04 -16.74
CA ARG A 552 -28.07 30.08 -16.12
C ARG A 552 -27.66 31.17 -17.12
N ALA A 553 -27.35 30.81 -18.37
CA ALA A 553 -27.06 31.76 -19.44
C ALA A 553 -28.27 32.64 -19.82
N ARG A 554 -29.47 32.05 -19.89
CA ARG A 554 -30.72 32.82 -20.13
C ARG A 554 -31.01 33.79 -18.98
N VAL A 555 -30.84 33.37 -17.73
CA VAL A 555 -31.00 34.25 -16.54
C VAL A 555 -29.96 35.37 -16.50
N ALA A 556 -28.72 35.10 -16.92
CA ALA A 556 -27.70 36.15 -17.07
C ALA A 556 -28.07 37.16 -18.18
N ALA A 557 -28.63 36.69 -19.30
CA ALA A 557 -29.06 37.55 -20.41
C ALA A 557 -30.30 38.41 -20.09
N THR A 558 -31.21 37.94 -19.22
CA THR A 558 -32.37 38.73 -18.75
C THR A 558 -31.99 39.75 -17.68
N LYS A 559 -30.97 39.48 -16.85
CA LYS A 559 -30.32 40.47 -15.97
C LYS A 559 -29.44 41.45 -16.76
N LYS A 560 -30.03 42.19 -17.70
CA LYS A 560 -29.37 43.39 -18.25
C LYS A 560 -29.06 44.36 -17.10
N PRO A 561 -27.87 44.97 -17.04
CA PRO A 561 -27.61 46.01 -16.05
C PRO A 561 -28.63 47.13 -16.28
N LYS A 562 -29.27 47.61 -15.20
CA LYS A 562 -29.95 48.91 -15.26
C LYS A 562 -28.90 49.91 -15.71
N VAL A 563 -29.15 50.57 -16.85
CA VAL A 563 -28.35 51.73 -17.25
C VAL A 563 -28.51 52.74 -16.12
N VAL A 564 -27.44 52.94 -15.35
CA VAL A 564 -27.37 54.03 -14.40
C VAL A 564 -27.27 55.29 -15.25
N THR A 565 -28.41 55.91 -15.53
CA THR A 565 -28.47 57.29 -15.97
C THR A 565 -27.83 58.12 -14.87
N LYS A 566 -26.54 58.44 -15.05
CA LYS A 566 -25.96 59.59 -14.38
C LYS A 566 -26.73 60.80 -14.89
N ASP A 567 -27.61 61.33 -14.05
CA ASP A 567 -28.11 62.69 -14.22
C ASP A 567 -26.91 63.62 -14.05
N GLN A 568 -26.25 63.92 -15.18
CA GLN A 568 -25.37 65.07 -15.28
C GLN A 568 -26.26 66.32 -15.33
N SER A 569 -26.76 66.73 -14.16
CA SER A 569 -27.20 68.11 -13.98
C SER A 569 -25.98 69.01 -14.20
N VAL A 570 -25.88 69.59 -15.39
CA VAL A 570 -24.91 70.65 -15.66
C VAL A 570 -25.36 71.85 -14.83
N ASP A 571 -24.70 72.04 -13.68
CA ASP A 571 -24.94 73.18 -12.80
C ASP A 571 -24.34 74.44 -13.43
N ALA A 572 -25.06 75.01 -14.39
CA ALA A 572 -24.76 76.28 -15.03
C ALA A 572 -25.18 77.46 -14.13
N THR A 573 -24.76 77.43 -12.86
CA THR A 573 -24.90 78.58 -11.94
C THR A 573 -23.79 79.59 -12.21
N ASP A 574 -23.95 80.31 -13.32
CA ASP A 574 -23.29 81.60 -13.50
C ASP A 574 -23.83 82.59 -12.44
N LYS A 575 -22.91 83.25 -11.74
CA LYS A 575 -23.22 84.12 -10.59
C LYS A 575 -24.23 85.21 -10.94
N ARG A 576 -25.49 85.04 -10.54
CA ARG A 576 -26.50 86.11 -10.56
C ARG A 576 -26.69 86.71 -9.18
N THR A 577 -25.99 87.82 -8.94
CA THR A 577 -26.41 88.85 -7.99
C THR A 577 -27.83 89.30 -8.35
N TYR A 578 -28.82 88.96 -7.52
CA TYR A 578 -30.17 89.45 -7.68
C TYR A 578 -30.28 90.88 -7.15
N VAL A 579 -30.55 91.83 -8.05
CA VAL A 579 -31.29 93.05 -7.71
C VAL A 579 -32.47 93.15 -8.68
N ASN A 580 -33.66 92.87 -8.14
CA ASN A 580 -34.99 93.30 -8.59
C ASN A 580 -35.23 93.61 -10.08
N LYS A 581 -36.12 92.84 -10.74
CA LYS A 581 -37.49 93.29 -11.10
C LYS A 581 -38.27 92.28 -11.98
N PHE A 582 -39.58 92.28 -11.74
CA PHE A 582 -40.72 91.70 -12.46
C PHE A 582 -40.56 91.30 -13.95
N ALA A 583 -41.18 90.17 -14.34
CA ALA A 583 -42.36 90.14 -15.22
C ALA A 583 -42.88 88.71 -15.52
N HIS A 584 -44.18 88.56 -15.80
CA HIS A 584 -44.84 87.30 -16.17
C HIS A 584 -44.57 86.87 -17.63
N VAL A 585 -44.39 85.57 -17.87
CA VAL A 585 -44.83 84.89 -19.10
C VAL A 585 -45.40 83.50 -18.76
N ARG A 586 -46.55 83.14 -19.35
CA ARG A 586 -47.21 81.83 -19.17
C ARG A 586 -46.56 80.76 -20.07
N PRO A 587 -46.17 79.58 -19.57
CA PRO A 587 -45.82 78.45 -20.44
C PRO A 587 -47.08 77.91 -21.14
N LYS A 588 -46.95 77.65 -22.45
CA LYS A 588 -48.04 77.13 -23.30
C LYS A 588 -47.91 75.61 -23.36
N THR A 589 -48.75 74.89 -22.62
CA THR A 589 -48.78 73.42 -22.65
C THR A 589 -49.35 72.92 -23.98
N SER A 590 -48.63 72.00 -24.63
CA SER A 590 -49.14 71.23 -25.77
C SER A 590 -49.14 69.74 -25.41
N GLU A 591 -50.33 69.22 -25.12
CA GLU A 591 -50.53 67.81 -24.81
C GLU A 591 -50.58 67.01 -26.13
N ARG A 592 -49.79 65.93 -26.24
CA ARG A 592 -49.82 65.01 -27.37
C ARG A 592 -49.97 63.58 -26.85
N ALA A 593 -51.20 63.09 -26.87
CA ALA A 593 -51.48 61.66 -26.71
C ALA A 593 -51.13 60.92 -28.02
N ILE A 594 -50.52 59.73 -27.89
CA ILE A 594 -50.26 58.83 -29.02
C ILE A 594 -51.37 57.77 -29.02
N GLN A 595 -52.28 57.85 -29.98
CA GLN A 595 -53.22 56.75 -30.27
C GLN A 595 -52.53 55.75 -31.19
N SER A 596 -52.44 54.48 -30.76
CA SER A 596 -52.08 53.36 -31.61
C SER A 596 -53.33 52.61 -32.08
N THR A 597 -53.50 52.50 -33.39
CA THR A 597 -54.53 51.66 -34.02
C THR A 597 -53.84 50.48 -34.74
N PRO A 598 -54.16 49.22 -34.40
CA PRO A 598 -53.58 48.07 -35.09
C PRO A 598 -54.26 47.88 -36.45
N SER A 599 -53.45 47.78 -37.52
CA SER A 599 -53.91 47.39 -38.85
C SER A 599 -53.58 45.91 -39.11
N LEU A 600 -54.59 45.14 -39.51
CA LEU A 600 -54.43 43.73 -39.86
C LEU A 600 -53.92 43.62 -41.30
N VAL A 601 -52.74 43.02 -41.49
CA VAL A 601 -52.13 42.83 -42.82
C VAL A 601 -52.04 41.34 -43.10
N ASP A 602 -52.85 40.88 -44.04
CA ASP A 602 -52.81 39.51 -44.55
C ASP A 602 -51.56 39.32 -45.41
N ARG A 603 -50.84 38.21 -45.21
CA ARG A 603 -49.58 37.90 -45.91
C ARG A 603 -49.55 36.44 -46.35
N MET A 604 -49.85 36.21 -47.62
CA MET A 604 -49.54 34.93 -48.27
C MET A 604 -48.03 34.77 -48.45
N THR A 605 -47.49 33.66 -47.96
CA THR A 605 -46.08 33.27 -48.11
C THR A 605 -45.85 32.59 -49.46
N GLN A 606 -45.22 33.30 -50.41
CA GLN A 606 -44.76 32.69 -51.65
C GLN A 606 -43.32 32.20 -51.50
N VAL A 607 -43.10 30.89 -51.55
CA VAL A 607 -41.77 30.28 -51.44
C VAL A 607 -41.05 30.37 -52.79
N LYS A 608 -39.86 30.98 -52.79
CA LYS A 608 -38.92 30.96 -53.90
C LYS A 608 -37.53 30.63 -53.34
N PRO A 609 -36.80 29.63 -53.89
CA PRO A 609 -35.50 29.26 -53.35
C PRO A 609 -34.40 30.22 -53.86
N ASP A 610 -33.70 30.85 -52.92
CA ASP A 610 -32.52 31.66 -53.24
C ASP A 610 -31.27 30.79 -53.35
N LEU A 611 -30.60 30.88 -54.50
CA LEU A 611 -29.31 30.23 -54.76
C LEU A 611 -28.18 31.17 -54.35
N LEU A 612 -27.46 30.83 -53.27
CA LEU A 612 -26.30 31.58 -52.80
C LEU A 612 -25.01 31.14 -53.51
N SER A 613 -24.43 32.02 -54.33
CA SER A 613 -23.06 31.90 -54.80
C SER A 613 -22.09 32.48 -53.77
N VAL A 614 -21.25 31.63 -53.17
CA VAL A 614 -20.22 32.05 -52.22
C VAL A 614 -18.92 32.34 -52.96
N PHE A 615 -18.45 33.58 -52.89
CA PHE A 615 -17.07 33.95 -53.23
C PHE A 615 -16.27 34.15 -51.94
N VAL A 616 -15.04 33.65 -51.92
CA VAL A 616 -14.10 33.80 -50.81
C VAL A 616 -13.13 34.93 -51.14
N ASP A 617 -13.22 36.05 -50.42
CA ASP A 617 -12.20 37.09 -50.41
C ASP A 617 -11.00 36.61 -49.59
N ALA A 618 -9.81 36.61 -50.20
CA ALA A 618 -8.56 36.14 -49.63
C ALA A 618 -7.57 37.28 -49.32
N THR A 619 -8.07 38.49 -49.05
CA THR A 619 -7.23 39.65 -48.70
C THR A 619 -6.71 39.56 -47.26
N PRO A 620 -5.38 39.47 -47.02
CA PRO A 620 -4.84 39.35 -45.67
C PRO A 620 -4.93 40.68 -44.91
N ARG A 621 -5.49 40.63 -43.69
CA ARG A 621 -5.51 41.79 -42.78
C ARG A 621 -4.18 41.94 -42.05
N CYS A 622 -3.42 42.99 -42.37
CA CYS A 622 -2.34 43.45 -41.50
C CYS A 622 -2.94 44.10 -40.24
N VAL A 623 -2.38 43.77 -39.07
CA VAL A 623 -2.72 44.41 -37.79
C VAL A 623 -1.43 44.98 -37.25
N GLU A 624 -1.35 46.31 -37.14
CA GLU A 624 -0.25 46.97 -36.44
C GLU A 624 -0.47 46.89 -34.94
N THR A 625 0.46 46.25 -34.22
CA THR A 625 0.49 46.24 -32.76
C THR A 625 1.45 47.31 -32.25
N GLN A 626 0.91 48.38 -31.68
CA GLN A 626 1.69 49.36 -30.92
C GLN A 626 1.85 48.90 -29.47
N VAL A 627 3.07 49.00 -28.93
CA VAL A 627 3.37 48.75 -27.52
C VAL A 627 3.33 50.08 -26.78
N ASP A 628 2.42 50.21 -25.82
CA ASP A 628 2.28 51.42 -25.00
C ASP A 628 3.19 51.34 -23.76
N ALA A 629 4.35 51.99 -23.84
CA ALA A 629 5.36 52.01 -22.78
C ALA A 629 5.31 53.34 -22.03
N THR A 630 4.65 53.36 -20.87
CA THR A 630 4.59 54.52 -19.98
C THR A 630 5.64 54.42 -18.86
N PRO A 631 6.74 55.21 -18.91
CA PRO A 631 7.72 55.23 -17.82
C PRO A 631 7.19 56.06 -16.64
N GLN A 632 7.13 55.47 -15.45
CA GLN A 632 6.86 56.23 -14.22
C GLN A 632 8.10 57.05 -13.82
N VAL A 633 7.94 58.37 -13.76
CA VAL A 633 9.00 59.30 -13.30
C VAL A 633 8.69 59.74 -11.87
N CYS A 634 9.48 59.26 -10.91
CA CYS A 634 9.33 59.57 -9.50
C CYS A 634 10.04 60.90 -9.14
N HIS A 635 9.30 62.01 -9.01
CA HIS A 635 9.86 63.23 -8.45
C HIS A 635 10.00 63.11 -6.92
N LYS A 636 11.25 63.12 -6.42
CA LYS A 636 11.54 63.43 -5.02
C LYS A 636 11.52 64.95 -4.83
N SER A 637 10.73 65.44 -3.88
CA SER A 637 10.93 66.73 -3.24
C SER A 637 10.95 66.55 -1.72
N VAL A 638 11.83 67.30 -1.05
CA VAL A 638 11.99 67.24 0.40
C VAL A 638 11.22 68.42 1.01
N GLY A 639 10.17 68.11 1.76
CA GLY A 639 9.46 69.06 2.61
C GLY A 639 9.68 68.69 4.07
N VAL A 640 10.32 69.57 4.84
CA VAL A 640 10.53 69.40 6.28
C VAL A 640 9.52 70.30 7.00
N GLU A 641 8.61 69.71 7.76
CA GLU A 641 7.87 70.42 8.82
C GLU A 641 7.90 69.61 10.13
N PRO A 642 8.06 70.26 11.30
CA PRO A 642 8.40 69.58 12.53
C PRO A 642 7.19 69.13 13.36
N MET A 643 7.42 68.03 14.08
CA MET A 643 6.50 67.33 14.97
C MET A 643 5.89 68.20 16.08
N LYS A 644 4.57 68.09 16.26
CA LYS A 644 3.89 68.26 17.56
C LYS A 644 2.88 67.13 17.75
N ALA A 645 2.95 66.49 18.90
CA ALA A 645 2.00 65.48 19.32
C ALA A 645 0.89 66.11 20.17
N ASP A 646 -0.27 65.47 20.20
CA ASP A 646 -1.09 65.42 21.41
C ASP A 646 -1.71 64.04 21.54
N ALA A 647 -1.74 63.51 22.76
CA ALA A 647 -2.11 62.13 23.05
C ALA A 647 -3.40 62.08 23.87
N GLY A 648 -4.38 61.31 23.39
CA GLY A 648 -5.61 60.99 24.11
C GLY A 648 -5.83 59.49 24.10
N VAL A 649 -5.35 58.80 25.15
CA VAL A 649 -5.77 57.43 25.46
C VAL A 649 -7.07 57.54 26.24
N ASP A 650 -8.10 56.79 25.84
CA ASP A 650 -9.15 56.39 26.76
C ASP A 650 -9.55 54.93 26.50
N ALA A 651 -9.92 54.24 27.57
CA ALA A 651 -10.13 52.80 27.62
C ALA A 651 -11.38 52.47 28.43
N THR A 652 -12.36 51.81 27.81
CA THR A 652 -13.41 51.08 28.53
C THR A 652 -14.08 50.02 27.62
N PRO A 653 -14.64 48.93 28.18
CA PRO A 653 -14.98 47.71 27.44
C PRO A 653 -16.43 47.64 26.94
N PRO A 654 -16.78 46.67 26.07
CA PRO A 654 -18.15 46.44 25.64
C PRO A 654 -18.96 45.63 26.67
N THR A 655 -20.11 46.16 27.10
CA THR A 655 -21.16 45.39 27.79
C THR A 655 -22.46 45.41 27.01
N ALA A 656 -23.07 44.24 26.87
CA ALA A 656 -24.31 44.01 26.13
C ALA A 656 -25.58 44.18 26.99
N LYS A 657 -26.71 44.44 26.30
CA LYS A 657 -28.16 44.28 26.66
C LYS A 657 -28.98 45.41 26.02
N HIS A 658 -30.30 45.34 25.83
CA HIS A 658 -31.25 44.27 25.47
C HIS A 658 -32.60 44.98 25.17
N ASP A 659 -33.62 44.23 24.73
CA ASP A 659 -35.06 44.60 24.63
C ASP A 659 -35.41 45.65 23.54
N ASP A 660 -36.36 45.43 22.62
CA ASP A 660 -37.74 44.88 22.64
C ASP A 660 -38.84 45.91 22.98
N ASP A 661 -39.71 46.15 21.99
CA ASP A 661 -41.19 46.23 22.08
C ASP A 661 -41.72 46.50 20.65
N ILE A 662 -42.34 45.54 19.94
CA ILE A 662 -43.67 44.93 20.15
C ILE A 662 -44.83 45.94 20.02
N ARG A 663 -45.61 45.78 18.94
CA ARG A 663 -47.07 45.98 18.96
C ARG A 663 -47.77 44.91 18.12
N HIS A 664 -48.81 44.32 18.72
CA HIS A 664 -49.78 43.41 18.10
C HIS A 664 -50.67 44.12 17.07
N ASP A 665 -51.26 43.41 16.10
CA ASP A 665 -52.64 42.87 16.27
C ASP A 665 -53.08 41.85 15.19
N GLU A 666 -54.28 41.31 15.36
CA GLU A 666 -54.75 39.98 14.92
C GLU A 666 -55.52 39.83 13.57
N LYS A 667 -55.52 38.58 13.07
CA LYS A 667 -56.64 37.75 12.52
C LYS A 667 -57.55 38.22 11.35
N SER A 668 -57.40 37.47 10.25
CA SER A 668 -58.42 36.65 9.52
C SER A 668 -59.80 37.21 9.10
N SER A 669 -60.10 37.06 7.80
CA SER A 669 -61.33 36.48 7.16
C SER A 669 -61.48 37.02 5.71
N LEU A 670 -62.13 36.42 4.71
CA LEU A 670 -62.52 35.07 4.25
C LEU A 670 -63.43 35.28 2.98
N PHE A 671 -63.66 34.23 2.17
CA PHE A 671 -64.68 34.12 1.07
C PHE A 671 -64.41 34.89 -0.28
N PHE A 672 -64.06 34.20 -1.40
CA PHE A 672 -64.89 33.58 -2.48
C PHE A 672 -65.07 34.50 -3.73
N HIS A 673 -65.27 34.07 -5.01
CA HIS A 673 -65.54 32.76 -5.63
C HIS A 673 -65.15 32.64 -7.15
N ARG A 674 -65.08 31.39 -7.66
CA ARG A 674 -65.23 30.78 -9.03
C ARG A 674 -65.48 31.60 -10.31
N TYR A 675 -65.12 31.15 -11.54
CA TYR A 675 -65.41 29.87 -12.27
C TYR A 675 -64.15 29.34 -13.04
N ASP A 676 -63.82 28.03 -13.18
CA ASP A 676 -64.48 26.86 -13.84
C ASP A 676 -64.59 27.01 -15.39
N PHE A 677 -64.43 26.00 -16.28
CA PHE A 677 -63.76 24.66 -16.30
C PHE A 677 -63.78 24.15 -17.78
N HIS A 678 -62.84 23.27 -18.20
CA HIS A 678 -62.91 22.25 -19.28
C HIS A 678 -61.50 21.96 -19.85
N ALA A 679 -61.11 20.78 -20.33
CA ALA A 679 -61.44 19.36 -20.16
C ALA A 679 -60.67 18.60 -21.29
N ILE A 680 -60.25 17.36 -21.04
CA ILE A 680 -59.36 16.55 -21.91
C ILE A 680 -60.18 15.80 -22.98
N PRO A 681 -59.57 15.30 -24.08
CA PRO A 681 -59.66 13.85 -24.33
C PRO A 681 -58.37 13.19 -24.89
N SER A 682 -58.39 11.85 -24.96
CA SER A 682 -57.31 10.94 -25.37
C SER A 682 -57.78 10.05 -26.58
N ALA A 683 -57.14 8.99 -27.09
CA ALA A 683 -56.07 8.10 -26.58
C ALA A 683 -55.41 7.25 -27.69
N PHE A 684 -54.07 7.16 -27.73
CA PHE A 684 -53.26 6.07 -28.36
C PHE A 684 -53.44 5.84 -29.91
N PRO A 685 -52.66 4.97 -30.60
CA PRO A 685 -51.59 4.06 -30.15
C PRO A 685 -50.22 4.18 -30.88
N THR A 686 -49.34 3.24 -30.50
CA THR A 686 -47.93 3.02 -30.89
C THR A 686 -47.71 2.52 -32.33
N VAL A 687 -46.42 2.49 -32.73
CA VAL A 687 -45.82 1.87 -33.95
C VAL A 687 -45.71 2.81 -35.18
N PHE A 688 -44.58 2.72 -35.89
CA PHE A 688 -44.16 3.51 -37.07
C PHE A 688 -43.77 5.00 -36.89
N ALA A 689 -42.74 5.24 -36.08
CA ALA A 689 -41.77 6.33 -36.33
C ALA A 689 -40.29 5.91 -36.13
N GLY A 690 -40.02 4.63 -35.86
CA GLY A 690 -38.69 4.12 -35.51
C GLY A 690 -37.78 3.71 -36.68
N LEU A 691 -38.21 3.88 -37.94
CA LEU A 691 -37.50 3.32 -39.11
C LEU A 691 -36.65 4.33 -39.91
N LEU A 692 -36.73 5.64 -39.62
CA LEU A 692 -35.99 6.69 -40.32
C LEU A 692 -34.91 7.39 -39.47
N ALA A 693 -34.87 7.12 -38.16
CA ALA A 693 -33.82 7.60 -37.26
C ALA A 693 -32.66 6.60 -37.06
N PHE A 694 -32.75 5.39 -37.63
CA PHE A 694 -31.74 4.33 -37.48
C PHE A 694 -30.69 4.35 -38.63
N THR A 695 -31.07 4.79 -39.83
CA THR A 695 -30.19 4.82 -41.01
C THR A 695 -29.19 5.98 -40.99
N CYS A 696 -29.58 7.16 -40.49
CA CYS A 696 -28.70 8.32 -40.41
C CYS A 696 -27.64 8.26 -39.29
N ARG A 697 -27.69 7.27 -38.38
CA ARG A 697 -26.76 7.17 -37.24
C ARG A 697 -25.62 6.16 -37.44
N ILE A 698 -25.59 5.45 -38.57
CA ILE A 698 -24.51 4.51 -38.94
C ILE A 698 -23.41 5.19 -39.79
N PHE A 699 -23.70 6.33 -40.44
CA PHE A 699 -22.76 6.99 -41.37
C PHE A 699 -21.92 8.15 -40.81
N PHE A 700 -22.16 8.59 -39.57
CA PHE A 700 -21.36 9.63 -38.93
C PHE A 700 -21.02 9.27 -37.48
N THR A 701 -20.12 8.29 -37.30
CA THR A 701 -19.06 8.23 -36.27
C THR A 701 -18.42 6.84 -36.27
N TYR A 702 -17.28 6.65 -36.96
CA TYR A 702 -16.16 5.76 -36.58
C TYR A 702 -15.11 5.72 -37.72
N PRO A 703 -13.85 6.12 -37.50
CA PRO A 703 -12.79 5.92 -38.47
C PRO A 703 -12.19 4.51 -38.30
N LEU A 704 -12.71 3.52 -39.03
CA LEU A 704 -12.04 2.24 -39.20
C LEU A 704 -10.95 2.36 -40.26
N ALA A 705 -9.69 2.38 -39.84
CA ALA A 705 -8.53 2.28 -40.73
C ALA A 705 -8.02 0.83 -40.79
N ILE A 706 -8.36 0.11 -41.86
CA ILE A 706 -7.72 -1.16 -42.23
C ILE A 706 -6.83 -0.91 -43.46
N PRO A 707 -5.56 -1.36 -43.49
CA PRO A 707 -4.64 -1.04 -44.60
C PRO A 707 -5.05 -1.64 -45.95
N LYS A 708 -4.84 -0.88 -47.03
CA LYS A 708 -5.00 -1.34 -48.41
C LYS A 708 -3.89 -2.33 -48.80
N HIS A 709 -4.13 -3.64 -48.66
CA HIS A 709 -3.41 -4.67 -49.43
C HIS A 709 -4.17 -6.00 -49.62
N VAL A 710 -5.49 -6.04 -49.35
CA VAL A 710 -6.33 -7.27 -49.43
C VAL A 710 -7.51 -7.13 -50.41
N LEU A 711 -7.71 -5.96 -51.01
CA LEU A 711 -8.83 -5.65 -51.93
C LEU A 711 -8.38 -5.60 -53.40
N ASP A 712 -7.65 -6.63 -53.85
CA ASP A 712 -7.30 -6.80 -55.29
C ASP A 712 -7.26 -8.28 -55.73
N ARG A 713 -7.99 -9.16 -55.03
CA ARG A 713 -8.05 -10.60 -55.37
C ARG A 713 -9.44 -11.25 -55.22
N SER A 714 -10.47 -10.45 -54.98
CA SER A 714 -11.84 -10.87 -54.69
C SER A 714 -12.89 -10.34 -55.68
N LEU A 715 -12.45 -9.88 -56.86
CA LEU A 715 -13.31 -9.39 -57.96
C LEU A 715 -13.21 -10.22 -59.25
N SER A 716 -12.78 -11.49 -59.17
CA SER A 716 -12.66 -12.40 -60.32
C SER A 716 -13.49 -13.69 -60.22
N MET A 717 -14.41 -13.80 -59.26
CA MET A 717 -15.19 -15.03 -58.98
C MET A 717 -16.71 -14.77 -58.89
N LEU A 718 -17.23 -13.95 -59.81
CA LEU A 718 -18.67 -13.77 -60.03
C LEU A 718 -19.00 -13.85 -61.54
N HIS A 719 -18.76 -15.00 -62.16
CA HIS A 719 -19.44 -15.43 -63.39
C HIS A 719 -19.31 -16.95 -63.59
N ALA A 720 -20.32 -17.54 -64.25
CA ALA A 720 -20.44 -18.92 -64.76
C ALA A 720 -20.79 -20.05 -63.76
N GLU A 721 -22.09 -20.31 -63.63
CA GLU A 721 -22.61 -21.67 -63.44
C GLU A 721 -22.36 -22.51 -64.72
N LYS A 722 -22.08 -23.82 -64.63
CA LYS A 722 -23.06 -24.92 -64.87
C LYS A 722 -22.41 -26.31 -65.12
N ALA A 723 -22.88 -27.28 -64.33
CA ALA A 723 -23.37 -28.62 -64.71
C ALA A 723 -22.49 -29.67 -65.44
N ASN A 724 -22.63 -30.90 -64.93
CA ASN A 724 -22.37 -32.23 -65.55
C ASN A 724 -20.89 -32.60 -65.78
N GLY A 725 -20.39 -33.78 -65.41
CA GLY A 725 -21.07 -35.06 -65.20
C GLY A 725 -20.35 -36.14 -66.03
N ASP A 726 -20.02 -37.24 -65.36
CA ASP A 726 -19.65 -38.56 -65.89
C ASP A 726 -18.17 -38.92 -66.20
N GLU A 727 -17.79 -40.02 -65.56
CA GLU A 727 -16.63 -40.93 -65.70
C GLU A 727 -16.65 -41.72 -67.06
N PRO A 728 -15.74 -42.67 -67.42
CA PRO A 728 -14.79 -43.39 -66.56
C PRO A 728 -13.38 -43.81 -67.10
N SER A 729 -12.51 -44.13 -66.13
CA SER A 729 -11.46 -45.17 -66.09
C SER A 729 -10.77 -45.70 -67.36
N ARG A 730 -9.41 -45.62 -67.41
CA ARG A 730 -8.46 -46.76 -67.19
C ARG A 730 -7.08 -46.49 -67.81
N GLU A 731 -6.04 -46.62 -66.98
CA GLU A 731 -4.65 -47.06 -67.25
C GLU A 731 -3.86 -46.75 -65.96
N SER A 732 -2.95 -47.53 -65.39
CA SER A 732 -2.53 -48.92 -65.43
C SER A 732 -1.49 -49.05 -64.29
N HIS A 733 -1.45 -50.17 -63.57
CA HIS A 733 -0.77 -50.28 -62.26
C HIS A 733 0.63 -50.93 -62.33
N GLU A 734 1.32 -50.94 -61.17
CA GLU A 734 2.57 -51.66 -60.81
C GLU A 734 3.89 -51.03 -61.26
N LEU A 735 5.02 -51.06 -60.53
CA LEU A 735 5.43 -51.33 -59.12
C LEU A 735 6.82 -50.60 -58.97
N GLN A 736 7.47 -50.32 -57.83
CA GLN A 736 7.62 -51.07 -56.57
C GLN A 736 8.16 -50.16 -55.42
N ASP A 737 8.11 -50.66 -54.19
CA ASP A 737 8.23 -49.98 -52.88
C ASP A 737 9.53 -49.20 -52.55
N SER A 738 9.40 -48.12 -51.75
CA SER A 738 9.70 -48.17 -50.30
C SER A 738 9.69 -46.78 -49.66
N SER A 739 9.63 -46.71 -48.32
CA SER A 739 9.29 -45.49 -47.57
C SER A 739 10.08 -45.29 -46.27
N SER A 740 9.92 -44.09 -45.71
CA SER A 740 10.07 -43.73 -44.29
C SER A 740 11.46 -43.31 -43.77
N CYS A 741 11.42 -42.70 -42.59
CA CYS A 741 12.41 -41.85 -41.95
C CYS A 741 12.78 -42.44 -40.57
N SER A 742 14.04 -42.36 -40.15
CA SER A 742 14.42 -42.76 -38.79
C SER A 742 15.60 -41.99 -38.18
N THR A 743 15.39 -41.66 -36.91
CA THR A 743 16.25 -41.57 -35.73
C THR A 743 17.61 -42.30 -35.70
N THR A 744 18.55 -41.75 -34.91
CA THR A 744 19.51 -42.36 -33.94
C THR A 744 20.17 -41.22 -33.14
N THR A 745 20.46 -41.19 -31.83
CA THR A 745 20.63 -42.16 -30.71
C THR A 745 22.03 -42.74 -30.54
N GLU A 746 22.73 -42.33 -29.47
CA GLU A 746 23.87 -42.95 -28.74
C GLU A 746 24.07 -42.04 -27.48
N LEU A 747 23.85 -42.38 -26.20
CA LEU A 747 24.18 -43.52 -25.30
C LEU A 747 25.67 -43.72 -24.98
N LEU A 748 26.03 -43.52 -23.70
CA LEU A 748 26.98 -44.34 -22.92
C LEU A 748 26.98 -43.93 -21.43
N ASP A 749 26.82 -44.92 -20.53
CA ASP A 749 26.91 -44.81 -19.06
C ASP A 749 28.37 -44.84 -18.56
N HIS A 750 28.61 -44.50 -17.27
CA HIS A 750 29.61 -45.16 -16.40
C HIS A 750 29.51 -44.79 -14.89
N ASP A 751 30.05 -45.68 -14.05
CA ASP A 751 29.72 -45.99 -12.63
C ASP A 751 30.38 -45.15 -11.48
N ILE A 752 30.11 -45.59 -10.22
CA ILE A 752 30.32 -44.97 -8.87
C ILE A 752 31.13 -45.96 -7.98
N PRO A 753 32.18 -45.59 -7.18
CA PRO A 753 32.08 -44.99 -5.80
C PRO A 753 33.34 -44.17 -5.34
N PRO A 754 33.71 -43.96 -4.03
CA PRO A 754 33.00 -43.31 -2.90
C PRO A 754 33.83 -42.29 -2.05
N GLY A 755 33.17 -41.61 -1.09
CA GLY A 755 33.75 -41.08 0.18
C GLY A 755 33.65 -39.55 0.39
N TYR A 756 33.31 -38.99 1.57
CA TYR A 756 32.94 -39.55 2.88
C TYR A 756 31.90 -38.63 3.60
N PHE A 757 31.12 -39.21 4.52
CA PHE A 757 29.98 -38.60 5.24
C PHE A 757 30.35 -37.80 6.50
N HIS A 758 29.48 -36.85 6.90
CA HIS A 758 28.75 -37.02 8.17
C HIS A 758 27.39 -36.31 8.20
N GLU A 759 26.36 -37.03 8.64
CA GLU A 759 24.97 -36.60 8.80
C GLU A 759 24.62 -36.35 10.27
N TYR A 760 23.52 -35.63 10.50
CA TYR A 760 22.49 -36.09 11.44
C TYR A 760 21.10 -35.76 10.87
N TYR A 761 20.41 -36.78 10.36
CA TYR A 761 18.98 -36.74 10.04
C TYR A 761 18.18 -37.45 11.13
N TYR A 762 17.08 -36.84 11.57
CA TYR A 762 15.96 -37.55 12.19
C TYR A 762 14.76 -37.42 11.24
N ASN A 763 14.51 -38.46 10.45
CA ASN A 763 13.23 -38.67 9.78
C ASN A 763 12.50 -39.80 10.49
N ALA A 764 11.26 -39.57 10.90
CA ALA A 764 10.34 -40.61 11.35
C ALA A 764 9.10 -40.55 10.46
N ASP A 765 9.00 -41.50 9.52
CA ASP A 765 7.84 -41.62 8.64
C ASP A 765 6.61 -42.10 9.41
N TRP A 766 5.54 -41.29 9.39
CA TRP A 766 4.25 -41.65 9.95
C TRP A 766 3.34 -42.26 8.89
N ASN A 767 3.58 -43.52 8.53
CA ASN A 767 2.59 -44.34 7.81
C ASN A 767 2.72 -45.81 8.21
N GLY A 768 1.65 -46.37 8.76
CA GLY A 768 1.66 -47.73 9.31
C GLY A 768 1.64 -48.84 8.25
N LYS A 769 2.37 -49.92 8.52
CA LYS A 769 2.18 -51.24 7.92
C LYS A 769 2.19 -52.31 9.02
N GLN A 770 1.32 -53.31 8.87
CA GLN A 770 1.20 -54.44 9.78
C GLN A 770 2.45 -55.34 9.73
N TRP A 771 2.74 -56.00 10.86
CA TRP A 771 3.78 -57.00 11.00
C TRP A 771 3.20 -58.41 10.90
N THR A 772 4.02 -59.36 10.44
CA THR A 772 3.84 -60.80 10.65
C THR A 772 5.19 -61.42 11.02
N ASP A 773 5.17 -62.11 12.16
CA ASP A 773 6.00 -63.23 12.59
C ASP A 773 7.52 -63.08 12.90
N GLU A 774 7.79 -63.56 14.11
CA GLU A 774 8.99 -63.91 14.88
C GLU A 774 9.99 -64.91 14.22
N PRO A 775 11.11 -65.34 14.87
CA PRO A 775 11.83 -64.79 16.05
C PRO A 775 13.39 -64.86 16.01
N GLN A 776 14.04 -64.43 17.12
CA GLN A 776 15.25 -64.98 17.77
C GLN A 776 16.63 -64.25 17.76
N LEU A 777 17.24 -64.30 18.97
CA LEU A 777 18.66 -64.36 19.36
C LEU A 777 19.51 -63.08 19.56
N GLN A 778 19.63 -62.74 20.85
CA GLN A 778 20.78 -62.16 21.59
C GLN A 778 22.11 -62.95 21.41
N PRO A 779 23.23 -62.56 22.06
CA PRO A 779 23.79 -61.23 22.41
C PRO A 779 25.31 -61.13 22.07
N THR A 780 26.00 -60.02 22.40
CA THR A 780 27.35 -59.91 23.04
C THR A 780 27.83 -58.44 23.00
N GLU A 781 28.16 -57.84 24.16
CA GLU A 781 29.52 -57.55 24.69
C GLU A 781 30.28 -56.45 23.89
N CYS A 782 30.59 -55.25 24.43
CA CYS A 782 31.35 -54.83 25.63
C CYS A 782 32.75 -54.31 25.24
N ASN A 783 33.36 -53.51 26.13
CA ASN A 783 34.76 -53.06 26.17
C ASN A 783 35.20 -51.95 25.18
N GLU A 784 36.18 -51.09 25.50
CA GLU A 784 36.61 -50.49 26.78
C GLU A 784 37.66 -49.37 26.48
N ASP A 785 38.01 -48.60 27.53
CA ASP A 785 39.30 -47.93 27.77
C ASP A 785 39.86 -46.74 26.96
N GLU A 786 40.09 -45.66 27.74
CA GLU A 786 41.33 -44.85 27.94
C GLU A 786 42.24 -44.48 26.73
N VAL A 787 42.90 -43.30 26.65
CA VAL A 787 43.95 -42.81 27.57
C VAL A 787 44.28 -41.31 27.34
N ARG A 788 44.17 -40.54 28.43
CA ARG A 788 45.00 -39.42 28.96
C ARG A 788 46.11 -38.75 28.11
N ARG A 789 46.18 -37.40 28.21
CA ARG A 789 47.33 -36.52 28.64
C ARG A 789 47.01 -35.04 28.26
N GLY A 790 47.38 -33.97 29.00
CA GLY A 790 47.93 -33.84 30.36
C GLY A 790 48.67 -32.51 30.60
N GLY A 791 48.42 -31.83 31.74
CA GLY A 791 49.23 -30.70 32.31
C GLY A 791 49.13 -29.32 31.62
N ASP A 792 49.50 -28.18 32.22
CA ASP A 792 49.83 -27.78 33.62
C ASP A 792 49.96 -26.22 33.59
N SER A 793 49.35 -25.34 34.42
CA SER A 793 49.54 -24.99 35.85
C SER A 793 49.98 -23.50 36.05
N THR A 794 49.85 -22.99 37.30
CA THR A 794 50.38 -21.71 37.88
C THR A 794 49.69 -20.35 37.57
N GLN A 795 49.61 -19.36 38.50
CA GLN A 795 49.44 -19.33 39.99
C GLN A 795 49.22 -17.87 40.52
N GLY A 796 48.72 -17.70 41.76
CA GLY A 796 48.86 -16.46 42.59
C GLY A 796 47.54 -15.72 42.92
N HIS A 797 46.93 -15.89 44.12
CA HIS A 797 47.15 -15.14 45.39
C HIS A 797 46.53 -13.72 45.41
N SER A 798 45.86 -13.20 46.47
CA SER A 798 45.45 -13.75 47.80
C SER A 798 44.62 -12.73 48.63
N GLN A 799 43.64 -13.19 49.43
CA GLN A 799 43.19 -12.68 50.79
C GLN A 799 42.75 -11.18 50.95
N GLU A 800 41.97 -10.71 51.95
CA GLU A 800 41.32 -11.28 53.15
C GLU A 800 40.19 -10.36 53.73
N GLY A 801 39.31 -10.91 54.61
CA GLY A 801 38.72 -10.24 55.81
C GLY A 801 37.61 -9.18 55.63
N ARG A 802 36.33 -9.23 56.09
CA ARG A 802 35.50 -9.97 57.09
C ARG A 802 35.09 -9.11 58.31
N CYS A 803 33.85 -9.36 58.79
CA CYS A 803 33.19 -8.89 60.04
C CYS A 803 32.64 -7.44 59.99
N GLU A 804 31.55 -7.02 60.63
CA GLU A 804 30.38 -7.53 61.41
C GLU A 804 29.59 -6.23 61.77
N GLY A 805 28.28 -6.13 62.08
CA GLY A 805 27.13 -7.02 62.18
C GLY A 805 25.98 -6.30 62.97
N LYS A 806 24.81 -6.96 63.10
CA LYS A 806 23.74 -6.76 64.12
C LYS A 806 22.57 -5.73 63.93
N THR A 807 21.39 -6.34 63.75
CA THR A 807 20.10 -6.17 64.49
C THR A 807 19.14 -4.98 64.27
N GLU A 808 17.86 -5.40 64.15
CA GLU A 808 16.56 -4.69 64.19
C GLU A 808 16.24 -4.13 65.62
N PRO A 809 15.01 -3.64 66.01
CA PRO A 809 13.74 -3.46 65.27
C PRO A 809 12.86 -2.19 65.57
N ASN A 810 12.06 -1.76 64.56
CA ASN A 810 10.60 -1.49 64.59
C ASN A 810 9.92 -0.44 65.58
N ILE A 811 8.64 -0.13 65.26
CA ILE A 811 7.50 0.43 66.07
C ILE A 811 7.22 1.97 66.10
N PHE A 812 5.90 2.28 65.98
CA PHE A 812 5.13 3.56 66.09
C PHE A 812 5.11 4.48 64.84
N ALA A 813 4.02 4.57 64.04
CA ALA A 813 2.63 5.03 64.29
C ALA A 813 2.52 6.58 64.49
N GLY A 814 1.53 7.30 63.93
CA GLY A 814 0.43 6.95 63.01
C GLY A 814 -0.77 7.90 63.20
N THR A 815 -1.40 8.42 62.13
CA THR A 815 -2.61 9.26 62.27
C THR A 815 -3.59 9.16 61.08
N ARG A 816 -4.87 9.08 61.46
CA ARG A 816 -6.13 8.94 60.69
C ARG A 816 -6.31 9.97 59.56
N GLN A 817 -6.64 9.53 58.33
CA GLN A 817 -8.00 9.38 57.76
C GLN A 817 -8.83 10.67 57.59
N PHE A 818 -9.18 10.99 56.33
CA PHE A 818 -10.54 11.35 55.91
C PHE A 818 -10.78 10.81 54.49
N THR A 819 -11.97 10.27 54.22
CA THR A 819 -12.32 9.56 52.97
C THR A 819 -13.66 10.03 52.41
N LEU A 820 -13.75 10.28 51.10
CA LEU A 820 -15.03 10.26 50.35
C LEU A 820 -14.86 9.65 48.95
N LYS A 821 -15.24 8.36 48.86
CA LYS A 821 -15.72 7.51 47.75
C LYS A 821 -15.48 7.89 46.26
N PRO A 822 -15.01 6.92 45.45
CA PRO A 822 -15.31 6.81 44.02
C PRO A 822 -16.51 5.86 43.74
N ASP A 823 -17.21 6.04 42.61
CA ASP A 823 -18.21 5.08 42.11
C ASP A 823 -17.84 4.57 40.70
N ARG A 824 -17.50 3.27 40.64
CA ARG A 824 -17.63 2.29 39.54
C ARG A 824 -17.05 2.59 38.13
N PRO A 825 -16.03 1.82 37.70
CA PRO A 825 -15.85 1.46 36.29
C PRO A 825 -16.69 0.23 35.91
N TYR A 826 -17.16 0.16 34.66
CA TYR A 826 -17.80 -1.04 34.09
C TYR A 826 -16.75 -2.07 33.63
N SER A 827 -16.96 -3.33 34.01
CA SER A 827 -16.02 -4.43 33.73
C SER A 827 -15.98 -4.83 32.26
N ARG A 828 -14.78 -5.01 31.70
CA ARG A 828 -14.55 -5.87 30.53
C ARG A 828 -13.49 -6.92 30.87
N LEU A 829 -13.95 -8.14 31.15
CA LEU A 829 -13.10 -9.27 31.49
C LEU A 829 -12.38 -9.80 30.24
N HIS A 830 -11.08 -9.53 30.13
CA HIS A 830 -10.15 -10.39 29.39
C HIS A 830 -8.89 -10.59 30.24
N TYR A 831 -8.69 -11.81 30.72
CA TYR A 831 -7.47 -12.23 31.40
C TYR A 831 -6.35 -12.41 30.36
N SER A 832 -5.54 -11.37 30.14
CA SER A 832 -4.23 -11.53 29.48
C SER A 832 -3.20 -11.92 30.56
N GLN A 833 -2.98 -13.22 30.71
CA GLN A 833 -1.99 -13.73 31.67
C GLN A 833 -0.58 -13.43 31.16
N ALA A 834 -0.01 -12.29 31.57
CA ALA A 834 1.33 -11.87 31.18
C ALA A 834 2.38 -12.93 31.56
N MET A 835 3.10 -13.44 30.56
CA MET A 835 4.19 -14.40 30.72
C MET A 835 5.52 -13.66 30.61
N ALA A 836 6.44 -13.97 31.53
CA ALA A 836 7.69 -13.24 31.68
C ALA A 836 8.60 -13.33 30.43
N GLU A 837 9.25 -12.23 30.11
CA GLU A 837 10.35 -12.20 29.15
C GLU A 837 11.64 -12.75 29.76
N VAL A 838 12.62 -13.03 28.89
CA VAL A 838 13.88 -13.68 29.28
C VAL A 838 14.73 -12.70 30.10
N LYS A 839 14.61 -12.78 31.42
CA LYS A 839 15.55 -12.12 32.35
C LYS A 839 16.92 -12.79 32.27
N LYS A 840 17.96 -12.00 32.55
CA LYS A 840 19.33 -12.51 32.75
C LYS A 840 19.34 -13.47 33.94
N GLN A 841 19.93 -14.65 33.76
CA GLN A 841 20.03 -15.67 34.81
C GLN A 841 20.74 -15.11 36.05
N GLU A 842 20.13 -15.28 37.22
CA GLU A 842 20.63 -14.74 38.49
C GLU A 842 21.57 -15.71 39.23
N ARG A 843 21.33 -17.02 39.07
CA ARG A 843 22.11 -18.12 39.68
C ARG A 843 22.00 -19.39 38.84
N ASP A 844 23.05 -20.20 38.85
CA ASP A 844 23.06 -21.56 38.30
C ASP A 844 22.64 -22.57 39.38
N PHE A 845 21.70 -23.45 39.04
CA PHE A 845 21.17 -24.50 39.91
C PHE A 845 21.51 -25.92 39.44
N SER A 846 22.31 -26.06 38.38
CA SER A 846 22.74 -27.35 37.81
C SER A 846 23.19 -28.39 38.86
N PRO A 847 24.10 -28.09 39.82
CA PRO A 847 24.56 -29.10 40.79
C PRO A 847 23.47 -29.56 41.76
N GLU A 848 22.48 -28.70 42.05
CA GLU A 848 21.36 -29.02 42.93
C GLU A 848 20.32 -29.89 42.21
N VAL A 849 20.16 -29.69 40.90
CA VAL A 849 19.36 -30.55 40.01
C VAL A 849 20.01 -31.92 39.80
N ASP A 850 21.34 -31.97 39.62
CA ASP A 850 22.09 -33.22 39.43
C ASP A 850 22.01 -34.15 40.64
N ALA A 851 21.95 -33.61 41.85
CA ALA A 851 21.74 -34.38 43.07
C ALA A 851 20.27 -34.83 43.24
N LEU A 852 19.30 -33.96 42.93
CA LEU A 852 17.88 -34.19 43.26
C LEU A 852 17.16 -35.11 42.27
N ILE A 853 17.48 -35.08 40.97
CA ILE A 853 16.80 -35.91 39.97
C ILE A 853 16.92 -37.42 40.29
N PRO A 854 18.12 -37.97 40.56
CA PRO A 854 18.26 -39.40 40.91
C PRO A 854 17.50 -39.77 42.19
N GLU A 855 17.53 -38.92 43.22
CA GLU A 855 16.78 -39.15 44.47
C GLU A 855 15.27 -39.21 44.22
N ALA A 856 14.74 -38.31 43.39
CA ALA A 856 13.33 -38.30 43.01
C ALA A 856 12.95 -39.53 42.16
N THR A 857 13.84 -40.01 41.27
CA THR A 857 13.63 -41.24 40.49
C THR A 857 13.61 -42.50 41.36
N GLU A 858 14.50 -42.60 42.35
CA GLU A 858 14.46 -43.70 43.34
C GLU A 858 13.14 -43.69 44.13
N LEU A 859 12.68 -42.52 44.58
CA LEU A 859 11.39 -42.36 45.28
C LEU A 859 10.18 -42.68 44.40
N GLY A 860 10.24 -42.32 43.11
CA GLY A 860 9.24 -42.72 42.11
C GLY A 860 9.13 -44.23 41.96
N LYS A 861 10.28 -44.91 41.79
CA LYS A 861 10.36 -46.39 41.72
C LYS A 861 9.92 -47.09 43.01
N ALA A 862 10.11 -46.45 44.16
CA ALA A 862 9.61 -46.91 45.46
C ALA A 862 8.08 -46.69 45.66
N GLY A 863 7.36 -46.22 44.62
CA GLY A 863 5.91 -45.99 44.67
C GLY A 863 5.47 -44.72 45.40
N LYS A 864 6.42 -43.84 45.76
CA LYS A 864 6.18 -42.59 46.51
C LYS A 864 6.11 -41.37 45.57
N LEU A 865 5.34 -41.49 44.49
CA LEU A 865 5.20 -40.43 43.46
C LEU A 865 4.88 -39.03 44.04
N PRO A 866 3.97 -38.85 45.03
CA PRO A 866 3.68 -37.52 45.58
C PRO A 866 4.88 -36.88 46.29
N GLU A 867 5.65 -37.66 47.06
CA GLU A 867 6.84 -37.18 47.79
C GLU A 867 7.95 -36.76 46.81
N ALA A 868 8.11 -37.50 45.71
CA ALA A 868 9.07 -37.17 44.64
C ALA A 868 8.67 -35.88 43.89
N LEU A 869 7.39 -35.74 43.53
CA LEU A 869 6.88 -34.56 42.84
C LEU A 869 6.96 -33.30 43.69
N GLU A 870 6.67 -33.37 45.00
CA GLU A 870 6.77 -32.22 45.91
C GLU A 870 8.19 -31.66 45.96
N LYS A 871 9.21 -32.53 46.10
CA LYS A 871 10.63 -32.14 46.05
C LYS A 871 11.01 -31.46 44.74
N LEU A 872 10.62 -32.04 43.60
CA LEU A 872 10.94 -31.47 42.29
C LEU A 872 10.22 -30.13 42.04
N PHE A 873 8.96 -29.98 42.46
CA PHE A 873 8.25 -28.70 42.37
C PHE A 873 8.83 -27.61 43.29
N ALA A 874 9.40 -27.98 44.43
CA ALA A 874 10.06 -27.03 45.33
C ALA A 874 11.32 -26.44 44.68
N LEU A 875 12.14 -27.25 44.00
CA LEU A 875 13.31 -26.77 43.27
C LEU A 875 12.93 -26.05 41.96
N GLU A 876 11.94 -26.54 41.21
CA GLU A 876 11.41 -25.87 39.99
C GLU A 876 10.97 -24.44 40.28
N LYS A 877 10.37 -24.18 41.44
CA LYS A 877 9.99 -22.83 41.86
C LYS A 877 11.21 -21.92 42.07
N GLN A 878 12.34 -22.45 42.56
CA GLN A 878 13.56 -21.68 42.81
C GLN A 878 14.30 -21.38 41.49
N THR A 879 14.52 -22.40 40.66
CA THR A 879 15.22 -22.26 39.36
C THR A 879 14.48 -21.31 38.42
N ARG A 880 13.14 -21.37 38.43
CA ARG A 880 12.27 -20.51 37.63
C ARG A 880 12.29 -19.06 38.09
N ASN A 881 12.33 -18.81 39.40
CA ASN A 881 12.47 -17.45 39.94
C ASN A 881 13.83 -16.83 39.54
N ALA A 882 14.91 -17.63 39.59
CA ALA A 882 16.26 -17.21 39.17
C ALA A 882 16.48 -17.17 37.64
N SER A 883 15.44 -17.50 36.86
CA SER A 883 15.45 -17.52 35.38
C SER A 883 16.48 -18.48 34.75
N ASP A 884 16.81 -19.59 35.43
CA ASP A 884 17.65 -20.66 34.87
C ASP A 884 16.83 -21.58 33.95
N LEU A 885 16.92 -21.32 32.65
CA LEU A 885 16.23 -22.08 31.61
C LEU A 885 16.66 -23.56 31.59
N SER A 886 17.94 -23.85 31.85
CA SER A 886 18.51 -25.19 31.69
C SER A 886 18.02 -26.12 32.80
N SER A 887 18.19 -25.70 34.06
CA SER A 887 17.75 -26.43 35.25
C SER A 887 16.22 -26.57 35.29
N THR A 888 15.48 -25.50 35.01
CA THR A 888 14.01 -25.55 35.01
C THR A 888 13.47 -26.48 33.92
N THR A 889 14.13 -26.55 32.75
CA THR A 889 13.74 -27.51 31.69
C THR A 889 13.97 -28.94 32.14
N ARG A 890 15.15 -29.26 32.70
CA ARG A 890 15.46 -30.62 33.19
C ARG A 890 14.48 -31.09 34.27
N LEU A 891 14.17 -30.22 35.24
CA LEU A 891 13.19 -30.50 36.29
C LEU A 891 11.78 -30.72 35.72
N ALA A 892 11.33 -29.87 34.78
CA ALA A 892 10.00 -30.01 34.17
C ALA A 892 9.86 -31.30 33.35
N LYS A 893 10.92 -31.74 32.66
CA LYS A 893 10.95 -33.04 31.97
C LYS A 893 10.88 -34.20 32.96
N ALA A 894 11.77 -34.23 33.95
CA ALA A 894 11.81 -35.29 34.97
C ALA A 894 10.47 -35.44 35.73
N ILE A 895 9.78 -34.32 36.02
CA ILE A 895 8.44 -34.31 36.62
C ILE A 895 7.42 -35.08 35.75
N LEU A 896 7.46 -34.92 34.43
CA LEU A 896 6.56 -35.63 33.51
C LEU A 896 6.99 -37.08 33.29
N ASP A 897 8.30 -37.34 33.19
CA ASP A 897 8.85 -38.69 33.06
C ASP A 897 8.40 -39.57 34.23
N LEU A 898 8.45 -39.08 35.48
CA LEU A 898 7.98 -39.83 36.65
C LEU A 898 6.47 -40.13 36.63
N CYS A 899 5.63 -39.18 36.18
CA CYS A 899 4.20 -39.42 36.01
C CYS A 899 3.91 -40.44 34.89
N TYR A 900 4.71 -40.42 33.82
CA TYR A 900 4.60 -41.36 32.70
C TYR A 900 5.09 -42.78 33.07
N GLU A 901 6.24 -42.90 33.74
CA GLU A 901 6.76 -44.18 34.25
C GLU A 901 5.82 -44.83 35.28
N ALA A 902 5.22 -44.03 36.16
CA ALA A 902 4.22 -44.48 37.13
C ALA A 902 2.85 -44.83 36.49
N ARG A 903 2.66 -44.53 35.20
CA ARG A 903 1.40 -44.70 34.43
C ARG A 903 0.20 -43.96 35.00
N ASP A 904 0.42 -42.89 35.76
CA ASP A 904 -0.65 -42.04 36.26
C ASP A 904 -0.92 -40.91 35.26
N TYR A 905 -1.68 -41.24 34.21
CA TYR A 905 -2.01 -40.29 33.15
C TYR A 905 -2.93 -39.15 33.63
N ALA A 906 -3.70 -39.36 34.70
CA ALA A 906 -4.50 -38.31 35.31
C ALA A 906 -3.61 -37.27 36.00
N GLN A 907 -2.63 -37.72 36.79
CA GLN A 907 -1.62 -36.88 37.40
C GLN A 907 -0.70 -36.22 36.35
N LEU A 908 -0.41 -36.91 35.24
CA LEU A 908 0.30 -36.35 34.09
C LEU A 908 -0.46 -35.16 33.48
N ASN A 909 -1.74 -35.34 33.14
CA ASN A 909 -2.60 -34.29 32.57
C ASN A 909 -2.75 -33.09 33.52
N ALA A 910 -2.96 -33.35 34.81
CA ALA A 910 -3.00 -32.32 35.84
C ALA A 910 -1.67 -31.53 35.94
N THR A 911 -0.53 -32.23 35.81
CA THR A 911 0.81 -31.64 35.87
C THR A 911 1.14 -30.79 34.64
N VAL A 912 0.76 -31.26 33.44
CA VAL A 912 0.86 -30.51 32.17
C VAL A 912 0.02 -29.22 32.23
N HIS A 913 -1.20 -29.29 32.76
CA HIS A 913 -2.03 -28.10 33.02
C HIS A 913 -1.45 -27.17 34.08
N LEU A 914 -0.88 -27.71 35.16
CA LEU A 914 -0.29 -26.91 36.24
C LEU A 914 0.93 -26.13 35.76
N LEU A 915 1.94 -26.83 35.21
CA LEU A 915 3.20 -26.22 34.75
C LEU A 915 2.97 -25.16 33.66
N SER A 916 2.00 -25.38 32.77
CA SER A 916 1.69 -24.46 31.67
C SER A 916 0.85 -23.24 32.06
N LYS A 917 0.27 -23.22 33.27
CA LYS A 917 -0.47 -22.09 33.85
C LYS A 917 0.28 -21.37 34.98
N LYS A 918 1.43 -21.87 35.45
CA LYS A 918 2.24 -21.18 36.48
C LYS A 918 2.66 -19.79 35.99
N HIS A 919 2.30 -18.74 36.74
CA HIS A 919 2.69 -17.36 36.43
C HIS A 919 4.21 -17.20 36.48
N GLY A 920 4.80 -16.67 35.41
CA GLY A 920 6.25 -16.53 35.26
C GLY A 920 6.98 -17.83 34.86
N GLN A 921 6.35 -18.72 34.09
CA GLN A 921 7.04 -19.86 33.47
C GLN A 921 7.77 -19.45 32.18
N LEU A 922 8.97 -20.00 31.97
CA LEU A 922 9.83 -19.68 30.83
C LEU A 922 9.31 -20.36 29.55
N LYS A 923 9.29 -19.62 28.43
CA LYS A 923 8.74 -20.08 27.14
C LYS A 923 9.38 -21.40 26.66
N GLY A 924 10.71 -21.49 26.72
CA GLY A 924 11.46 -22.69 26.30
C GLY A 924 11.18 -23.94 27.14
N VAL A 925 10.91 -23.78 28.45
CA VAL A 925 10.52 -24.89 29.33
C VAL A 925 9.20 -25.50 28.85
N ILE A 926 8.21 -24.64 28.57
CA ILE A 926 6.88 -25.08 28.11
C ILE A 926 6.97 -25.79 26.76
N GLN A 927 7.76 -25.26 25.82
CA GLN A 927 7.98 -25.91 24.53
C GLN A 927 8.59 -27.30 24.70
N ALA A 928 9.70 -27.40 25.44
CA ALA A 928 10.47 -28.63 25.57
C ALA A 928 9.70 -29.78 26.25
N PHE A 929 8.78 -29.47 27.18
CA PHE A 929 7.96 -30.47 27.86
C PHE A 929 6.71 -30.86 27.06
N VAL A 930 6.12 -29.94 26.30
CA VAL A 930 5.00 -30.23 25.39
C VAL A 930 5.46 -31.13 24.23
N GLU A 931 6.63 -30.87 23.66
CA GLU A 931 7.22 -31.71 22.61
C GLU A 931 7.49 -33.15 23.10
N GLN A 932 7.95 -33.32 24.34
CA GLN A 932 8.14 -34.63 24.98
C GLN A 932 6.80 -35.38 25.15
N ALA A 933 5.77 -34.71 25.67
CA ALA A 933 4.44 -35.31 25.85
C ALA A 933 3.78 -35.73 24.52
N ILE A 934 4.00 -34.97 23.44
CA ILE A 934 3.54 -35.34 22.09
C ILE A 934 4.22 -36.63 21.60
N GLY A 935 5.51 -36.81 21.93
CA GLY A 935 6.26 -38.03 21.59
C GLY A 935 5.68 -39.33 22.16
N TRP A 936 4.96 -39.27 23.28
CA TRP A 936 4.33 -40.43 23.91
C TRP A 936 2.97 -40.82 23.34
N LEU A 937 2.30 -39.93 22.58
CA LEU A 937 0.96 -40.18 22.06
C LEU A 937 0.82 -41.52 21.28
N PRO A 938 1.76 -41.94 20.41
CA PRO A 938 1.64 -43.22 19.70
C PRO A 938 1.71 -44.44 20.60
N GLU A 939 2.55 -44.38 21.63
CA GLU A 939 2.79 -45.51 22.53
C GLU A 939 1.62 -45.68 23.50
N ILE A 940 1.11 -44.56 24.04
CA ILE A 940 -0.10 -44.54 24.87
C ILE A 940 -1.29 -45.11 24.09
N ARG A 941 -1.48 -44.67 22.85
CA ARG A 941 -2.56 -45.16 21.98
C ARG A 941 -2.49 -46.66 21.72
N ARG A 942 -1.27 -47.22 21.60
CA ARG A 942 -1.07 -48.67 21.38
C ARG A 942 -1.23 -49.50 22.66
N ARG A 943 -0.90 -48.96 23.85
CA ARG A 943 -0.89 -49.70 25.12
C ARG A 943 -2.17 -49.56 25.94
N GLU A 944 -2.65 -48.34 26.11
CA GLU A 944 -3.69 -47.97 27.08
C GLU A 944 -5.07 -47.71 26.40
N GLY A 945 -5.08 -47.65 25.06
CA GLY A 945 -6.28 -47.47 24.24
C GLY A 945 -6.60 -46.02 23.89
N ASP A 946 -7.58 -45.85 22.99
CA ASP A 946 -7.94 -44.55 22.40
C ASP A 946 -8.48 -43.53 23.43
N GLN A 947 -9.09 -43.97 24.55
CA GLN A 947 -9.71 -43.07 25.54
C GLN A 947 -8.67 -42.24 26.31
N ILE A 948 -7.65 -42.88 26.90
CA ILE A 948 -6.59 -42.20 27.65
C ILE A 948 -5.72 -41.36 26.69
N TRP A 949 -5.52 -41.85 25.47
CA TRP A 949 -4.87 -41.10 24.40
C TRP A 949 -5.63 -39.79 24.06
N LEU A 950 -6.96 -39.86 23.95
CA LEU A 950 -7.82 -38.70 23.64
C LEU A 950 -7.74 -37.64 24.75
N GLU A 951 -7.83 -38.04 26.02
CA GLU A 951 -7.74 -37.12 27.16
C GLU A 951 -6.41 -36.35 27.21
N LEU A 952 -5.29 -37.01 26.91
CA LEU A 952 -3.98 -36.36 26.80
C LEU A 952 -3.90 -35.46 25.56
N ALA A 953 -4.41 -35.89 24.40
CA ALA A 953 -4.42 -35.10 23.17
C ALA A 953 -5.25 -33.80 23.33
N GLU A 954 -6.42 -33.87 23.96
CA GLU A 954 -7.25 -32.70 24.28
C GLU A 954 -6.59 -31.79 25.31
N THR A 955 -5.96 -32.36 26.35
CA THR A 955 -5.17 -31.61 27.33
C THR A 955 -4.05 -30.81 26.66
N LEU A 956 -3.29 -31.43 25.74
CA LEU A 956 -2.23 -30.77 24.98
C LEU A 956 -2.78 -29.68 24.03
N ARG A 957 -3.92 -29.92 23.38
CA ARG A 957 -4.59 -28.92 22.52
C ARG A 957 -5.06 -27.70 23.32
N ALA A 958 -5.60 -27.91 24.52
CA ALA A 958 -6.02 -26.83 25.42
C ALA A 958 -4.83 -26.05 26.02
N VAL A 959 -3.71 -26.73 26.31
CA VAL A 959 -2.50 -26.10 26.86
C VAL A 959 -1.73 -25.26 25.83
N THR A 960 -1.80 -25.64 24.55
CA THR A 960 -1.17 -24.92 23.44
C THR A 960 -2.04 -23.79 22.86
N GLU A 961 -3.28 -23.63 23.33
CA GLU A 961 -4.17 -22.57 22.88
C GLU A 961 -3.67 -21.16 23.25
N GLY A 962 -3.75 -20.23 22.30
CA GLY A 962 -3.38 -18.82 22.48
C GLY A 962 -1.87 -18.54 22.62
N LYS A 963 -1.00 -19.54 22.45
CA LYS A 963 0.46 -19.41 22.64
C LYS A 963 1.20 -19.51 21.31
N ILE A 964 1.60 -18.36 20.76
CA ILE A 964 2.27 -18.22 19.46
C ILE A 964 3.51 -19.15 19.33
N PHE A 965 4.31 -19.24 20.38
CA PHE A 965 5.52 -20.10 20.39
C PHE A 965 5.23 -21.61 20.43
N LEU A 966 3.96 -22.04 20.50
CA LEU A 966 3.52 -23.44 20.47
C LEU A 966 2.61 -23.76 19.27
N GLU A 967 2.58 -22.91 18.25
CA GLU A 967 1.77 -23.09 17.04
C GLU A 967 2.11 -24.40 16.30
N THR A 968 3.39 -24.73 16.11
CA THR A 968 3.81 -25.98 15.44
C THR A 968 3.43 -27.24 16.25
N PRO A 969 3.71 -27.34 17.57
CA PRO A 969 3.15 -28.41 18.41
C PRO A 969 1.62 -28.53 18.35
N ARG A 970 0.88 -27.40 18.39
CA ARG A 970 -0.59 -27.37 18.28
C ARG A 970 -1.08 -27.96 16.97
N ALA A 971 -0.44 -27.59 15.85
CA ALA A 971 -0.76 -28.12 14.53
C ALA A 971 -0.63 -29.65 14.49
N ARG A 972 0.51 -30.18 14.98
CA ARG A 972 0.81 -31.62 15.00
C ARG A 972 -0.21 -32.41 15.83
N VAL A 973 -0.54 -31.97 17.04
CA VAL A 973 -1.58 -32.65 17.89
C VAL A 973 -2.94 -32.64 17.20
N THR A 974 -3.31 -31.52 16.59
CA THR A 974 -4.62 -31.37 15.91
C THR A 974 -4.72 -32.24 14.66
N LEU A 975 -3.62 -32.46 13.94
CA LEU A 975 -3.56 -33.39 12.80
C LEU A 975 -3.86 -34.83 13.24
N VAL A 976 -3.24 -35.33 14.31
CA VAL A 976 -3.50 -36.69 14.81
C VAL A 976 -4.96 -36.84 15.30
N LEU A 977 -5.52 -35.80 15.91
CA LEU A 977 -6.94 -35.77 16.31
C LEU A 977 -7.89 -35.77 15.09
N SER A 978 -7.56 -35.01 14.03
CA SER A 978 -8.30 -35.02 12.77
C SER A 978 -8.27 -36.41 12.11
N GLN A 979 -7.09 -37.06 12.08
CA GLN A 979 -6.94 -38.43 11.56
C GLN A 979 -7.74 -39.47 12.38
N TYR A 980 -7.87 -39.27 13.71
CA TYR A 980 -8.72 -40.12 14.56
C TYR A 980 -10.21 -39.99 14.17
N HIS A 981 -10.73 -38.77 14.04
CA HIS A 981 -12.12 -38.56 13.59
C HIS A 981 -12.37 -39.05 12.15
N GLU A 982 -11.39 -38.95 11.25
CA GLU A 982 -11.48 -39.56 9.92
C GLU A 982 -11.48 -41.09 9.97
N ALA A 983 -10.70 -41.71 10.87
CA ALA A 983 -10.70 -43.15 11.07
C ALA A 983 -12.05 -43.65 11.60
N LEU A 984 -12.69 -42.90 12.51
CA LEU A 984 -14.06 -43.17 12.97
C LEU A 984 -15.08 -43.09 11.81
N ALA A 985 -14.96 -42.09 10.93
CA ALA A 985 -15.83 -41.94 9.75
C ALA A 985 -15.70 -43.11 8.75
N LYS A 986 -14.58 -43.86 8.77
CA LYS A 986 -14.33 -45.02 7.90
C LYS A 986 -14.73 -46.37 8.52
N GLN A 987 -15.24 -46.40 9.76
CA GLN A 987 -15.62 -47.67 10.40
C GLN A 987 -16.90 -48.26 9.78
N PRO A 988 -16.96 -49.57 9.48
CA PRO A 988 -18.13 -50.21 8.85
C PRO A 988 -19.42 -50.15 9.68
N THR A 989 -19.31 -49.84 10.97
CA THR A 989 -20.40 -49.76 11.96
C THR A 989 -21.04 -48.38 12.06
N ALA A 990 -20.53 -47.37 11.34
CA ALA A 990 -21.02 -46.01 11.42
C ALA A 990 -22.36 -45.80 10.67
N SER A 991 -23.30 -45.12 11.32
CA SER A 991 -24.48 -44.54 10.63
C SER A 991 -24.02 -43.47 9.63
N PRO A 992 -24.71 -43.27 8.48
CA PRO A 992 -24.41 -42.17 7.56
C PRO A 992 -24.39 -40.79 8.24
N SER A 993 -25.23 -40.57 9.27
CA SER A 993 -25.21 -39.35 10.08
C SER A 993 -23.90 -39.20 10.88
N SER A 994 -23.49 -40.25 11.61
CA SER A 994 -22.25 -40.22 12.41
C SER A 994 -20.99 -40.17 11.54
N THR A 995 -21.02 -40.75 10.33
CA THR A 995 -19.94 -40.62 9.34
C THR A 995 -19.74 -39.17 8.93
N LYS A 996 -20.85 -38.46 8.62
CA LYS A 996 -20.84 -37.04 8.25
C LYS A 996 -20.39 -36.16 9.42
N GLU A 997 -20.92 -36.38 10.62
CA GLU A 997 -20.53 -35.63 11.83
C GLU A 997 -19.04 -35.82 12.16
N SER A 998 -18.52 -37.04 12.04
CA SER A 998 -17.10 -37.33 12.27
C SER A 998 -16.19 -36.69 11.23
N LEU A 999 -16.55 -36.73 9.93
CA LEU A 999 -15.77 -36.09 8.88
C LEU A 999 -15.86 -34.55 8.92
N GLN A 1000 -17.03 -34.00 9.26
CA GLN A 1000 -17.22 -32.57 9.50
C GLN A 1000 -16.31 -32.12 10.66
N THR A 1001 -16.31 -32.85 11.76
CA THR A 1001 -15.43 -32.59 12.92
C THR A 1001 -13.95 -32.63 12.53
N ALA A 1002 -13.50 -33.67 11.82
CA ALA A 1002 -12.12 -33.76 11.31
C ALA A 1002 -11.75 -32.55 10.43
N THR A 1003 -12.66 -32.16 9.53
CA THR A 1003 -12.45 -31.06 8.59
C THR A 1003 -12.38 -29.70 9.30
N ASP A 1004 -13.30 -29.43 10.24
CA ASP A 1004 -13.34 -28.16 10.95
C ASP A 1004 -12.09 -27.99 11.83
N LEU A 1005 -11.73 -29.03 12.61
CA LEU A 1005 -10.50 -29.05 13.43
C LEU A 1005 -9.24 -28.68 12.65
N LEU A 1006 -9.08 -29.22 11.43
CA LEU A 1006 -7.91 -28.93 10.61
C LEU A 1006 -8.06 -27.60 9.86
N SER A 1007 -9.27 -27.17 9.51
CA SER A 1007 -9.52 -25.92 8.76
C SER A 1007 -9.47 -24.64 9.61
N ASP A 1008 -9.63 -24.76 10.93
CA ASP A 1008 -9.45 -23.65 11.88
C ASP A 1008 -7.97 -23.26 12.06
N LEU A 1009 -7.04 -24.15 11.70
CA LEU A 1009 -5.60 -23.89 11.75
C LEU A 1009 -5.12 -23.14 10.49
N GLN A 1010 -4.63 -21.92 10.68
CA GLN A 1010 -4.01 -21.10 9.64
C GLN A 1010 -2.52 -21.40 9.49
N VAL A 1011 -2.17 -22.66 9.20
CA VAL A 1011 -0.77 -23.15 9.09
C VAL A 1011 0.11 -22.36 8.11
N GLU A 1012 -0.48 -21.64 7.16
CA GLU A 1012 0.24 -20.73 6.27
C GLU A 1012 0.90 -19.54 7.00
N THR A 1013 0.39 -19.12 8.16
CA THR A 1013 0.89 -17.95 8.91
C THR A 1013 2.00 -18.30 9.92
N TYR A 1014 2.13 -19.57 10.30
CA TYR A 1014 3.06 -20.03 11.35
C TYR A 1014 4.51 -19.87 10.92
N SER A 1015 5.19 -18.80 11.38
CA SER A 1015 6.56 -18.47 10.94
C SER A 1015 7.59 -19.56 11.27
N SER A 1016 7.38 -20.29 12.37
CA SER A 1016 8.25 -21.36 12.90
C SER A 1016 8.16 -22.71 12.19
N MET A 1017 7.20 -22.91 11.29
CA MET A 1017 6.94 -24.21 10.65
C MET A 1017 7.57 -24.30 9.24
N GLU A 1018 8.14 -25.47 8.91
CA GLU A 1018 8.90 -25.67 7.67
C GLU A 1018 8.02 -25.53 6.43
N ARG A 1019 8.57 -25.02 5.31
CA ARG A 1019 7.82 -24.83 4.05
C ARG A 1019 7.27 -26.14 3.49
N ARG A 1020 7.97 -27.25 3.67
CA ARG A 1020 7.50 -28.58 3.27
C ARG A 1020 6.35 -29.05 4.15
N GLU A 1021 6.53 -29.05 5.47
CA GLU A 1021 5.50 -29.40 6.45
C GLU A 1021 4.22 -28.58 6.23
N LYS A 1022 4.33 -27.27 6.01
CA LYS A 1022 3.19 -26.39 5.62
C LYS A 1022 2.45 -26.87 4.38
N THR A 1023 3.18 -27.31 3.37
CA THR A 1023 2.57 -27.77 2.11
C THR A 1023 1.80 -29.08 2.37
N GLU A 1024 2.39 -30.01 3.10
CA GLU A 1024 1.77 -31.29 3.49
C GLU A 1024 0.48 -31.06 4.34
N PHE A 1025 0.49 -30.13 5.30
CA PHE A 1025 -0.71 -29.75 6.08
C PHE A 1025 -1.82 -29.12 5.22
N ILE A 1026 -1.48 -28.19 4.31
CA ILE A 1026 -2.47 -27.53 3.44
C ILE A 1026 -3.10 -28.55 2.47
N LEU A 1027 -2.34 -29.55 2.01
CA LEU A 1027 -2.84 -30.62 1.15
C LEU A 1027 -3.83 -31.53 1.90
N GLU A 1028 -3.55 -31.87 3.16
CA GLU A 1028 -4.49 -32.62 4.00
C GLU A 1028 -5.79 -31.85 4.28
N GLN A 1029 -5.71 -30.53 4.52
CA GLN A 1029 -6.91 -29.66 4.60
C GLN A 1029 -7.74 -29.74 3.30
N ILE A 1030 -7.09 -29.62 2.13
CA ILE A 1030 -7.76 -29.70 0.82
C ILE A 1030 -8.41 -31.09 0.64
N ARG A 1031 -7.71 -32.17 0.99
CA ARG A 1031 -8.20 -33.55 0.88
C ARG A 1031 -9.48 -33.77 1.69
N LEU A 1032 -9.50 -33.36 2.96
CA LEU A 1032 -10.68 -33.48 3.82
C LEU A 1032 -11.85 -32.62 3.33
N LEU A 1033 -11.57 -31.38 2.90
CA LEU A 1033 -12.60 -30.49 2.33
C LEU A 1033 -13.24 -31.06 1.05
N ILE A 1034 -12.46 -31.65 0.15
CA ILE A 1034 -12.98 -32.31 -1.06
C ILE A 1034 -13.85 -33.53 -0.70
N ALA A 1035 -13.43 -34.34 0.28
CA ALA A 1035 -14.20 -35.49 0.73
C ALA A 1035 -15.55 -35.08 1.35
N LEU A 1036 -15.54 -34.05 2.21
CA LEU A 1036 -16.75 -33.49 2.83
C LEU A 1036 -17.69 -32.84 1.80
N ALA A 1037 -17.15 -32.10 0.84
CA ALA A 1037 -17.92 -31.47 -0.23
C ALA A 1037 -18.72 -32.52 -1.02
N ARG A 1038 -18.05 -33.59 -1.47
CA ARG A 1038 -18.69 -34.70 -2.20
C ARG A 1038 -19.81 -35.37 -1.41
N LEU A 1039 -19.64 -35.63 -0.11
CA LEU A 1039 -20.71 -36.20 0.70
C LEU A 1039 -21.93 -35.27 0.79
N LYS A 1040 -21.73 -33.95 0.88
CA LYS A 1040 -22.83 -32.96 0.87
C LYS A 1040 -23.50 -32.87 -0.50
N ASP A 1041 -22.73 -32.93 -1.59
CA ASP A 1041 -23.26 -32.93 -2.95
C ASP A 1041 -24.08 -34.21 -3.25
N ASP A 1042 -23.59 -35.39 -2.83
CA ASP A 1042 -24.28 -36.68 -2.95
C ASP A 1042 -25.59 -36.74 -2.14
N GLU A 1043 -25.62 -36.15 -0.94
CA GLU A 1043 -26.85 -36.04 -0.14
C GLU A 1043 -27.89 -35.13 -0.79
N VAL A 1044 -27.45 -33.97 -1.30
CA VAL A 1044 -28.35 -33.05 -2.02
C VAL A 1044 -28.90 -33.72 -3.28
N ALA A 1045 -28.06 -34.39 -4.08
CA ALA A 1045 -28.47 -35.14 -5.26
C ALA A 1045 -29.56 -36.19 -4.96
N LYS A 1046 -29.34 -37.03 -3.93
CA LYS A 1046 -30.32 -38.05 -3.48
C LYS A 1046 -31.63 -37.45 -2.95
N THR A 1047 -31.62 -36.19 -2.54
CA THR A 1047 -32.79 -35.46 -2.05
C THR A 1047 -33.53 -34.78 -3.21
N THR A 1048 -32.82 -34.15 -4.14
CA THR A 1048 -33.40 -33.51 -5.34
C THR A 1048 -33.99 -34.52 -6.32
N GLU A 1049 -33.44 -35.72 -6.45
CA GLU A 1049 -34.05 -36.83 -7.23
C GLU A 1049 -35.44 -37.24 -6.71
N LYS A 1050 -35.71 -37.07 -5.41
CA LYS A 1050 -37.02 -37.36 -4.81
C LYS A 1050 -38.03 -36.21 -4.91
N GLU A 1051 -37.55 -34.98 -5.07
CA GLU A 1051 -38.40 -33.77 -5.04
C GLU A 1051 -38.51 -33.02 -6.38
N GLY A 1052 -37.76 -33.43 -7.42
CA GLY A 1052 -37.88 -32.88 -8.77
C GLY A 1052 -37.41 -31.43 -8.94
N LYS A 1053 -36.62 -30.91 -8.01
CA LYS A 1053 -36.03 -29.55 -8.07
C LYS A 1053 -34.55 -29.59 -8.42
N ILE A 1054 -34.10 -28.67 -9.28
CA ILE A 1054 -32.68 -28.43 -9.52
C ILE A 1054 -32.14 -27.59 -8.35
N GLY A 1055 -31.43 -28.23 -7.42
CA GLY A 1055 -30.74 -27.56 -6.31
C GLY A 1055 -29.32 -27.15 -6.69
N LEU A 1056 -28.84 -26.01 -6.18
CA LEU A 1056 -27.40 -25.73 -6.15
C LEU A 1056 -26.72 -26.69 -5.15
N GLY A 1057 -25.52 -27.17 -5.50
CA GLY A 1057 -24.78 -28.17 -4.71
C GLY A 1057 -24.50 -27.74 -3.27
N GLY A 1058 -24.73 -28.65 -2.33
CA GLY A 1058 -24.59 -28.39 -0.89
C GLY A 1058 -23.14 -28.30 -0.41
N GLY A 1059 -22.17 -28.77 -1.21
CA GLY A 1059 -20.73 -28.76 -0.91
C GLY A 1059 -19.95 -27.55 -1.45
N GLU A 1060 -20.60 -26.60 -2.15
CA GLU A 1060 -19.93 -25.39 -2.67
C GLU A 1060 -19.14 -24.60 -1.60
N PRO A 1061 -19.59 -24.40 -0.34
CA PRO A 1061 -18.77 -23.69 0.64
C PRO A 1061 -17.45 -24.42 0.98
N GLU A 1062 -17.44 -25.75 0.98
CA GLU A 1062 -16.23 -26.56 1.12
C GLU A 1062 -15.33 -26.48 -0.12
N TRP A 1063 -15.88 -26.53 -1.34
CA TRP A 1063 -15.14 -26.31 -2.60
C TRP A 1063 -14.51 -24.90 -2.67
N VAL A 1064 -15.16 -23.90 -2.06
CA VAL A 1064 -14.62 -22.55 -1.90
C VAL A 1064 -13.50 -22.51 -0.86
N LYS A 1065 -13.63 -23.19 0.29
CA LYS A 1065 -12.53 -23.33 1.27
C LYS A 1065 -11.30 -24.01 0.63
N ALA A 1066 -11.49 -25.12 -0.08
CA ALA A 1066 -10.43 -25.89 -0.74
C ALA A 1066 -9.65 -25.04 -1.76
N ARG A 1067 -10.32 -24.16 -2.51
CA ARG A 1067 -9.67 -23.17 -3.40
C ARG A 1067 -8.74 -22.20 -2.68
N VAL A 1068 -9.12 -21.74 -1.50
CA VAL A 1068 -8.32 -20.77 -0.74
C VAL A 1068 -7.05 -21.45 -0.22
N GLY A 1069 -7.14 -22.72 0.19
CA GLY A 1069 -5.97 -23.56 0.48
C GLY A 1069 -5.09 -23.80 -0.75
N GLY A 1070 -5.67 -24.22 -1.88
CA GLY A 1070 -4.93 -24.56 -3.11
C GLY A 1070 -4.05 -23.42 -3.67
N ARG A 1071 -4.40 -22.15 -3.42
CA ARG A 1071 -3.56 -20.99 -3.80
C ARG A 1071 -2.37 -20.73 -2.87
N LYS A 1072 -2.30 -21.40 -1.72
CA LYS A 1072 -1.24 -21.29 -0.71
C LYS A 1072 -0.26 -22.47 -0.74
N VAL A 1073 -0.59 -23.51 -1.51
CA VAL A 1073 0.26 -24.68 -1.76
C VAL A 1073 1.54 -24.24 -2.49
N ASN A 1074 2.71 -24.62 -1.97
CA ASN A 1074 3.96 -24.41 -2.67
C ASN A 1074 4.19 -25.55 -3.67
N GLU A 1075 4.08 -25.21 -4.96
CA GLU A 1075 4.11 -26.19 -6.06
C GLU A 1075 5.43 -26.96 -6.19
N THR A 1076 6.53 -26.52 -5.55
CA THR A 1076 7.83 -27.19 -5.60
C THR A 1076 7.89 -28.49 -4.79
N PHE A 1077 6.98 -28.70 -3.85
CA PHE A 1077 6.96 -29.89 -2.98
C PHE A 1077 5.89 -30.92 -3.37
N LEU A 1078 5.12 -30.65 -4.44
CA LEU A 1078 4.00 -31.50 -4.88
C LEU A 1078 4.48 -32.83 -5.47
N LYS A 1079 4.10 -33.93 -4.83
CA LYS A 1079 4.24 -35.30 -5.36
C LYS A 1079 3.10 -35.63 -6.33
N GLU A 1080 3.20 -36.75 -7.06
CA GLU A 1080 2.20 -37.19 -8.04
C GLU A 1080 0.76 -37.20 -7.49
N LYS A 1081 0.54 -37.86 -6.36
CA LYS A 1081 -0.78 -37.98 -5.70
C LYS A 1081 -1.35 -36.63 -5.21
N GLU A 1082 -0.48 -35.65 -4.98
CA GLU A 1082 -0.84 -34.33 -4.45
C GLU A 1082 -1.26 -33.40 -5.60
N ASN A 1083 -0.64 -33.55 -6.78
CA ASN A 1083 -1.10 -32.90 -8.02
C ASN A 1083 -2.50 -33.40 -8.46
N GLU A 1084 -2.86 -34.66 -8.21
CA GLU A 1084 -4.21 -35.18 -8.50
C GLU A 1084 -5.31 -34.41 -7.75
N LEU A 1085 -5.06 -33.94 -6.52
CA LEU A 1085 -6.01 -33.11 -5.75
C LEU A 1085 -6.18 -31.72 -6.40
N MET A 1086 -5.09 -31.12 -6.89
CA MET A 1086 -5.11 -29.85 -7.60
C MET A 1086 -5.85 -29.95 -8.94
N ILE A 1087 -5.68 -31.05 -9.67
CA ILE A 1087 -6.42 -31.35 -10.90
C ILE A 1087 -7.94 -31.45 -10.60
N GLN A 1088 -8.34 -32.19 -9.57
CA GLN A 1088 -9.75 -32.32 -9.18
C GLN A 1088 -10.40 -30.96 -8.86
N LEU A 1089 -9.67 -30.10 -8.14
CA LEU A 1089 -10.11 -28.74 -7.79
C LEU A 1089 -10.22 -27.80 -9.01
N ALA A 1090 -9.35 -27.95 -10.01
CA ALA A 1090 -9.37 -27.18 -11.25
C ALA A 1090 -10.46 -27.66 -12.22
N LEU A 1091 -10.69 -28.98 -12.30
CA LEU A 1091 -11.76 -29.60 -13.08
C LEU A 1091 -13.15 -29.15 -12.60
N HIS A 1092 -13.40 -29.09 -11.28
CA HIS A 1092 -14.66 -28.57 -10.72
C HIS A 1092 -14.99 -27.14 -11.20
N ARG A 1093 -13.98 -26.35 -11.59
CA ARG A 1093 -14.17 -24.98 -12.08
C ARG A 1093 -14.16 -24.83 -13.61
N SER A 1094 -14.06 -25.93 -14.35
CA SER A 1094 -13.76 -25.87 -15.80
C SER A 1094 -12.51 -25.03 -16.12
N ALA A 1095 -11.54 -24.99 -15.19
CA ALA A 1095 -10.31 -24.21 -15.33
C ALA A 1095 -9.25 -24.98 -16.14
N TYR A 1096 -9.58 -25.33 -17.38
CA TYR A 1096 -8.85 -26.30 -18.20
C TYR A 1096 -7.36 -25.95 -18.43
N LEU A 1097 -7.02 -24.66 -18.43
CA LEU A 1097 -5.62 -24.22 -18.53
C LEU A 1097 -4.79 -24.61 -17.29
N ASP A 1098 -5.38 -24.56 -16.10
CA ASP A 1098 -4.69 -24.94 -14.87
C ASP A 1098 -4.67 -26.47 -14.71
N VAL A 1099 -5.73 -27.16 -15.16
CA VAL A 1099 -5.74 -28.62 -15.33
C VAL A 1099 -4.57 -29.07 -16.21
N ALA A 1100 -4.36 -28.43 -17.36
CA ALA A 1100 -3.25 -28.75 -18.27
C ALA A 1100 -1.87 -28.55 -17.61
N LYS A 1101 -1.64 -27.45 -16.87
CA LYS A 1101 -0.37 -27.20 -16.14
C LYS A 1101 -0.11 -28.26 -15.06
N HIS A 1102 -1.14 -28.69 -14.33
CA HIS A 1102 -0.96 -29.72 -13.31
C HIS A 1102 -0.67 -31.09 -13.94
N TYR A 1103 -1.31 -31.43 -15.07
CA TYR A 1103 -0.95 -32.63 -15.84
C TYR A 1103 0.47 -32.56 -16.44
N GLU A 1104 0.91 -31.39 -16.92
CA GLU A 1104 2.28 -31.18 -17.42
C GLU A 1104 3.32 -31.43 -16.32
N LYS A 1105 3.09 -30.94 -15.09
CA LYS A 1105 3.97 -31.22 -13.93
C LYS A 1105 3.99 -32.68 -13.51
N VAL A 1106 2.83 -33.35 -13.56
CA VAL A 1106 2.73 -34.80 -13.33
C VAL A 1106 3.56 -35.55 -14.39
N TRP A 1107 3.37 -35.22 -15.67
CA TRP A 1107 4.15 -35.75 -16.78
C TRP A 1107 5.66 -35.48 -16.64
N ASP A 1108 6.05 -34.33 -16.08
CA ASP A 1108 7.45 -33.96 -15.94
C ASP A 1108 8.22 -34.78 -14.88
N THR A 1109 7.50 -35.50 -14.01
CA THR A 1109 8.08 -36.30 -12.91
C THR A 1109 8.88 -37.51 -13.46
N PRO A 1110 10.15 -37.74 -13.05
CA PRO A 1110 10.98 -38.82 -13.59
C PRO A 1110 10.34 -40.22 -13.54
N SER A 1111 9.72 -40.57 -12.42
CA SER A 1111 8.99 -41.83 -12.22
C SER A 1111 7.82 -42.05 -13.20
N ILE A 1112 7.28 -41.00 -13.81
CA ILE A 1112 6.22 -41.09 -14.83
C ILE A 1112 6.80 -41.15 -16.25
N LYS A 1113 8.00 -40.59 -16.46
CA LYS A 1113 8.74 -40.71 -17.74
C LYS A 1113 9.37 -42.09 -17.91
N GLU A 1114 9.69 -42.77 -16.82
CA GLU A 1114 10.28 -44.11 -16.79
C GLU A 1114 9.24 -45.25 -16.85
N ASP A 1115 7.98 -45.02 -16.43
CA ASP A 1115 6.89 -46.01 -16.45
C ASP A 1115 6.21 -46.10 -17.83
N GLU A 1116 6.92 -46.59 -18.85
CA GLU A 1116 6.43 -46.73 -20.25
C GLU A 1116 5.12 -47.54 -20.38
N GLY A 1117 4.76 -48.34 -19.38
CA GLY A 1117 3.60 -49.23 -19.39
C GLY A 1117 2.23 -48.55 -19.30
N LYS A 1118 2.15 -47.26 -18.99
CA LYS A 1118 0.88 -46.52 -18.93
C LYS A 1118 0.88 -45.34 -19.90
N ASN A 1119 0.13 -45.47 -20.99
CA ASN A 1119 -0.27 -44.36 -21.88
C ASN A 1119 -1.20 -43.34 -21.17
N ARG A 1120 -0.68 -42.67 -20.13
CA ARG A 1120 -1.35 -41.58 -19.42
C ARG A 1120 -1.58 -40.37 -20.33
N ALA A 1121 -0.83 -40.22 -21.43
CA ALA A 1121 -1.15 -39.26 -22.49
C ALA A 1121 -2.56 -39.51 -23.09
N SER A 1122 -2.93 -40.76 -23.37
CA SER A 1122 -4.28 -41.12 -23.84
C SER A 1122 -5.34 -40.94 -22.75
N SER A 1123 -4.99 -41.12 -21.47
CA SER A 1123 -5.89 -40.84 -20.33
C SER A 1123 -6.11 -39.34 -20.12
N MET A 1124 -5.06 -38.52 -20.27
CA MET A 1124 -5.11 -37.06 -20.24
C MET A 1124 -5.97 -36.52 -21.41
N LEU A 1125 -5.75 -37.01 -22.64
CA LEU A 1125 -6.63 -36.67 -23.77
C LEU A 1125 -8.07 -37.14 -23.50
N ASN A 1126 -8.31 -38.39 -23.10
CA ASN A 1126 -9.68 -38.86 -22.86
C ASN A 1126 -10.39 -38.07 -21.74
N HIS A 1127 -9.72 -37.70 -20.65
CA HIS A 1127 -10.32 -36.87 -19.61
C HIS A 1127 -10.55 -35.41 -20.02
N LEU A 1128 -9.74 -34.87 -20.93
CA LEU A 1128 -9.97 -33.54 -21.51
C LEU A 1128 -11.09 -33.55 -22.56
N PHE A 1129 -11.19 -34.58 -23.41
CA PHE A 1129 -12.14 -34.63 -24.52
C PHE A 1129 -13.52 -35.22 -24.17
N MET A 1130 -13.65 -36.06 -23.14
CA MET A 1130 -14.95 -36.67 -22.75
C MET A 1130 -15.87 -35.75 -21.94
N ASN A 1131 -15.53 -34.45 -21.79
CA ASN A 1131 -16.40 -33.49 -21.13
C ASN A 1131 -17.28 -32.76 -22.18
N PRO A 1132 -18.61 -32.95 -22.19
CA PRO A 1132 -19.50 -32.39 -23.22
C PRO A 1132 -19.56 -30.85 -23.23
N ALA A 1133 -18.94 -30.17 -22.25
CA ALA A 1133 -18.73 -28.73 -22.27
C ALA A 1133 -17.68 -28.27 -23.32
N LEU A 1134 -16.71 -29.14 -23.68
CA LEU A 1134 -15.62 -28.81 -24.61
C LEU A 1134 -15.95 -29.10 -26.08
N GLU A 1135 -16.98 -29.92 -26.34
CA GLU A 1135 -17.48 -30.22 -27.69
C GLU A 1135 -18.02 -28.96 -28.44
N LYS A 1136 -18.26 -27.87 -27.72
CA LYS A 1136 -18.72 -26.57 -28.26
C LYS A 1136 -17.60 -25.59 -28.61
N LEU A 1137 -16.34 -25.96 -28.41
CA LEU A 1137 -15.17 -25.15 -28.77
C LEU A 1137 -14.54 -25.71 -30.06
N GLU A 1138 -15.23 -25.49 -31.18
CA GLU A 1138 -14.59 -25.59 -32.50
C GLU A 1138 -13.43 -24.57 -32.56
N LEU A 1139 -12.21 -25.10 -32.76
CA LEU A 1139 -10.99 -24.29 -32.84
C LEU A 1139 -10.90 -23.61 -34.22
N HIS A 1140 -10.86 -22.28 -34.21
CA HIS A 1140 -10.52 -21.42 -35.36
C HIS A 1140 -9.04 -21.02 -35.37
#